data_AF-A0A161LR15-F1
#
_entry.id   AF-A0A161LR15-F1
#
_cell.length_a   1.000
_cell.length_b   1.000
_cell.length_c   1.000
_cell.angle_alpha   90.00
_cell.angle_beta   90.00
_cell.angle_gamma   90.00
#
_symmetry.space_group_name_H-M   'P 1'
#
loop_
_entity.id
_entity.type
_entity.pdbx_description
1 polymer ?
#
loop_
_entity_poly.entity_id
_entity_poly.type
_entity_poly.pdbx_seq_one_letter_code
_entity_poly.pdbx_strand_id
1 'polypeptide(L)'
;MNTLPFDGPGADLATVGGKGESLARLARAGLPVPPGFHVTTAAYRGFVARHGLRDAILAGGADEIAALFTAHGIPEEIAGDVRDAYRRLCGDRGDVPVAVRSSATAEDLPGMSFAGQQESHLNIRGAEELLDAVRRCWASLWTDRAVAYRERHGIPRDQVALAVVVQELVPADAAGVLFTEDRGRLTVNAAWGLGEAVVGGLVTPDTFTVDRDRRTVVAETVASKTVMTVRTPGGTREEPVPPGLRDRPALSAAQALELAGLGLRIEELYGHPVDVEWALHGGRPYILQARPITGRREEWNDSLRGDYLWTNGNLGEAIPSVMTPCTWSAVRAFMADAMIFSELGGHPLCGNIGGRFYMNLSVTASLAAALGMGGRLRAAQEPVFGRIPEGLTPPPLPMPRRRILREALPIIRGRLALRGYARRLPEFLATAAARAESLRAEIAAAEDLPALWRDRVEPYFRECSRMLAAAGRQDAGALIFLRNRLVRLVGEEDANALTSGIRVGGGRLESLGPLLGLARLGRGEIDRETFARRYGHRCPDEFELSAPRPGEDPEWIGRLLAASATDPAELLERQDEVGRAAWRRFRERAPRRAARLRRKVDRWGAIVQAREEARSETIRSFWVLRDFVLRAGELTGHGDDLFFLTIDEILDVLRGGRRPLSSVAERRAAYEHYRSLPPYPGVIRGRFDPERWAADPDRRGDVFDSHAPPAPAPETVTGFPGAAGVVEGTARVITSMEEGHRLGRGEILVTTVTNVGWTPLFPRAAAVVTDVGAPLSHASIVARELGIPAVVGTGDATMRVRDGDRIRVDGGRGSVEVIAPAEAPGPYGVSA
;
A
#
# COMPACT_ATOMS: atom_id res chain seq x y z
N MET A 1 10.03 -29.03 35.82
CA MET A 1 8.96 -30.04 35.67
C MET A 1 8.87 -30.43 34.21
N ASN A 2 8.92 -31.71 33.88
CA ASN A 2 8.93 -32.19 32.49
C ASN A 2 7.55 -32.16 31.85
N THR A 3 6.48 -32.26 32.64
CA THR A 3 5.09 -32.15 32.17
C THR A 3 4.29 -31.16 33.00
N LEU A 4 3.29 -30.52 32.39
CA LEU A 4 2.30 -29.64 33.06
C LEU A 4 0.89 -29.92 32.52
N PRO A 5 -0.17 -29.97 33.35
CA PRO A 5 -1.54 -30.00 32.85
C PRO A 5 -1.87 -28.69 32.10
N PHE A 6 -2.86 -28.73 31.20
CA PHE A 6 -3.22 -27.56 30.36
C PHE A 6 -3.55 -26.30 31.16
N ASP A 7 -4.30 -26.43 32.26
CA ASP A 7 -4.66 -25.31 33.13
C ASP A 7 -3.61 -25.03 34.22
N GLY A 8 -2.53 -25.80 34.27
CA GLY A 8 -1.52 -25.76 35.33
C GLY A 8 -0.89 -24.38 35.51
N PRO A 9 -0.63 -23.93 36.76
CA PRO A 9 0.08 -22.69 37.01
C PRO A 9 1.50 -22.76 36.43
N GLY A 10 1.93 -21.74 35.70
CA GLY A 10 3.26 -21.70 35.04
C GLY A 10 3.30 -22.19 33.59
N ALA A 11 2.17 -22.55 32.98
CA ALA A 11 2.09 -22.71 31.52
C ALA A 11 2.09 -21.33 30.82
N ASP A 12 3.30 -20.78 30.62
CA ASP A 12 3.58 -19.54 29.89
C ASP A 12 4.30 -19.82 28.55
N LEU A 13 4.42 -18.81 27.69
CA LEU A 13 5.07 -18.92 26.38
C LEU A 13 6.46 -19.58 26.43
N ALA A 14 7.28 -19.26 27.44
CA ALA A 14 8.64 -19.80 27.57
C ALA A 14 8.67 -21.29 27.95
N THR A 15 7.65 -21.75 28.67
CA THR A 15 7.57 -23.10 29.22
C THR A 15 6.85 -24.07 28.30
N VAL A 16 5.78 -23.62 27.64
CA VAL A 16 4.89 -24.50 26.84
C VAL A 16 4.74 -24.06 25.37
N GLY A 17 5.42 -23.00 24.96
CA GLY A 17 5.35 -22.47 23.59
C GLY A 17 4.01 -21.82 23.27
N GLY A 18 3.90 -21.26 22.05
CA GLY A 18 2.76 -20.45 21.63
C GLY A 18 1.41 -21.16 21.68
N LYS A 19 1.31 -22.33 21.02
CA LYS A 19 0.10 -23.15 21.03
C LYS A 19 -0.27 -23.63 22.43
N GLY A 20 0.74 -24.00 23.21
CA GLY A 20 0.57 -24.47 24.58
C GLY A 20 0.00 -23.39 25.49
N GLU A 21 0.56 -22.18 25.44
CA GLU A 21 0.08 -21.03 26.21
C GLU A 21 -1.35 -20.64 25.79
N SER A 22 -1.61 -20.63 24.48
CA SER A 22 -2.94 -20.39 23.93
C SER A 22 -3.98 -21.38 24.48
N LEU A 23 -3.67 -22.68 24.45
CA LEU A 23 -4.55 -23.72 25.01
C LEU A 23 -4.73 -23.58 26.52
N ALA A 24 -3.67 -23.25 27.26
CA ALA A 24 -3.75 -23.00 28.69
C ALA A 24 -4.69 -21.83 29.01
N ARG A 25 -4.62 -20.75 28.23
CA ARG A 25 -5.50 -19.58 28.37
C ARG A 25 -6.95 -19.95 28.11
N LEU A 26 -7.23 -20.71 27.04
CA LEU A 26 -8.57 -21.17 26.71
C LEU A 26 -9.14 -22.10 27.80
N ALA A 27 -8.33 -23.04 28.30
CA ALA A 27 -8.73 -23.99 29.34
C ALA A 27 -9.04 -23.29 30.67
N ARG A 28 -8.18 -22.35 31.11
CA ARG A 28 -8.41 -21.53 32.32
C ARG A 28 -9.65 -20.63 32.21
N ALA A 29 -10.04 -20.24 30.99
CA ALA A 29 -11.27 -19.48 30.74
C ALA A 29 -12.55 -20.35 30.71
N GLY A 30 -12.44 -21.66 30.95
CA GLY A 30 -13.57 -22.59 30.98
C GLY A 30 -14.24 -22.78 29.61
N LEU A 31 -13.47 -22.60 28.52
CA LEU A 31 -13.93 -22.93 27.17
C LEU A 31 -13.86 -24.45 26.94
N PRO A 32 -14.63 -25.01 25.97
CA PRO A 32 -14.71 -26.45 25.77
C PRO A 32 -13.45 -26.99 25.06
N VAL A 33 -12.31 -26.96 25.75
CA VAL A 33 -11.03 -27.49 25.28
C VAL A 33 -10.93 -28.96 25.69
N PRO A 34 -10.58 -29.88 24.77
CA PRO A 34 -10.31 -31.27 25.13
C PRO A 34 -9.19 -31.37 26.18
N PRO A 35 -9.31 -32.26 27.19
CA PRO A 35 -8.30 -32.43 28.23
C PRO A 35 -6.92 -32.81 27.65
N GLY A 36 -5.87 -32.46 28.37
CA GLY A 36 -4.50 -32.75 27.93
C GLY A 36 -3.43 -32.21 28.87
N PHE A 37 -2.19 -32.30 28.42
CA PHE A 37 -1.02 -31.81 29.12
C PHE A 37 0.08 -31.37 28.15
N HIS A 38 1.03 -30.59 28.65
CA HIS A 38 2.21 -30.14 27.93
C HIS A 38 3.42 -30.96 28.38
N VAL A 39 4.25 -31.38 27.42
CA VAL A 39 5.65 -31.72 27.63
C VAL A 39 6.44 -30.41 27.47
N THR A 40 7.10 -29.99 28.54
CA THR A 40 7.64 -28.63 28.64
C THR A 40 8.95 -28.45 27.87
N THR A 41 9.35 -27.19 27.64
CA THR A 41 10.69 -26.88 27.09
C THR A 41 11.82 -27.35 28.00
N ALA A 42 11.57 -27.55 29.30
CA ALA A 42 12.55 -28.15 30.22
C ALA A 42 12.83 -29.62 29.88
N ALA A 43 11.82 -30.40 29.47
CA ALA A 43 12.02 -31.77 29.01
C ALA A 43 12.89 -31.82 27.74
N TYR A 44 12.64 -30.93 26.77
CA TYR A 44 13.48 -30.79 25.58
C TYR A 44 14.94 -30.46 25.93
N ARG A 45 15.15 -29.45 26.79
CA ARG A 45 16.50 -29.05 27.23
C ARG A 45 17.19 -30.17 28.01
N GLY A 46 16.44 -30.90 28.84
CA GLY A 46 16.93 -32.06 29.58
C GLY A 46 17.39 -33.19 28.65
N PHE A 47 16.62 -33.48 27.60
CA PHE A 47 16.99 -34.44 26.56
C PHE A 47 18.29 -34.03 25.86
N VAL A 48 18.39 -32.78 25.40
CA VAL A 48 19.59 -32.25 24.73
C VAL A 48 20.82 -32.31 25.63
N ALA A 49 20.67 -31.92 26.91
CA ALA A 49 21.76 -31.93 27.88
C ALA A 49 22.24 -33.35 28.21
N ARG A 50 21.31 -34.29 28.41
CA ARG A 50 21.64 -35.66 28.83
C ARG A 50 22.42 -36.44 27.76
N HIS A 51 22.12 -36.17 26.50
CA HIS A 51 22.76 -36.80 25.33
C HIS A 51 23.90 -35.96 24.74
N GLY A 52 24.24 -34.80 25.34
CA GLY A 52 25.36 -33.98 24.90
C GLY A 52 25.20 -33.39 23.49
N LEU A 53 23.97 -33.12 23.05
CA LEU A 53 23.68 -32.77 21.65
C LEU A 53 23.98 -31.30 21.30
N ARG A 54 24.35 -30.46 22.29
CA ARG A 54 24.47 -29.00 22.12
C ARG A 54 25.46 -28.60 21.03
N ASP A 55 26.66 -29.19 21.04
CA ASP A 55 27.72 -28.83 20.08
C ASP A 55 27.36 -29.29 18.66
N ALA A 56 26.73 -30.46 18.54
CA ALA A 56 26.23 -30.97 17.26
C ALA A 56 25.10 -30.10 16.69
N ILE A 57 24.20 -29.57 17.53
CA ILE A 57 23.14 -28.63 17.12
C ILE A 57 23.74 -27.31 16.58
N LEU A 58 24.82 -26.84 17.20
CA LEU A 58 25.48 -25.59 16.81
C LEU A 58 26.25 -25.70 15.49
N ALA A 59 26.87 -26.85 15.23
CA ALA A 59 27.77 -27.05 14.09
C ALA A 59 27.17 -27.85 12.92
N GLY A 60 26.15 -28.67 13.17
CA GLY A 60 25.64 -29.66 12.22
C GLY A 60 24.68 -29.12 11.16
N GLY A 61 24.49 -29.93 10.10
CA GLY A 61 23.43 -29.75 9.10
C GLY A 61 22.05 -30.07 9.67
N ALA A 62 20.98 -29.51 9.07
CA ALA A 62 19.61 -29.68 9.54
C ALA A 62 19.21 -31.17 9.67
N ASP A 63 19.43 -31.96 8.61
CA ASP A 63 19.12 -33.40 8.58
C ASP A 63 19.92 -34.20 9.62
N GLU A 64 21.20 -33.86 9.82
CA GLU A 64 22.05 -34.50 10.82
C GLU A 64 21.50 -34.24 12.23
N ILE A 65 21.09 -33.00 12.51
CA ILE A 65 20.53 -32.63 13.80
C ILE A 65 19.19 -33.35 14.02
N ALA A 66 18.30 -33.36 13.03
CA ALA A 66 17.00 -34.05 13.14
C ALA A 66 17.19 -35.55 13.44
N ALA A 67 18.16 -36.21 12.77
CA ALA A 67 18.47 -37.61 12.99
C ALA A 67 18.93 -37.91 14.44
N LEU A 68 19.66 -36.98 15.09
CA LEU A 68 20.09 -37.14 16.49
C LEU A 68 18.92 -37.28 17.46
N PHE A 69 17.82 -36.57 17.23
CA PHE A 69 16.62 -36.65 18.09
C PHE A 69 15.88 -37.98 17.93
N THR A 70 15.89 -38.57 16.74
CA THR A 70 15.30 -39.89 16.50
C THR A 70 16.19 -41.06 16.94
N ALA A 71 17.52 -40.88 16.93
CA ALA A 71 18.49 -41.92 17.28
C ALA A 71 18.60 -42.18 18.78
N HIS A 72 18.22 -41.21 19.63
CA HIS A 72 18.29 -41.34 21.08
C HIS A 72 16.91 -41.57 21.71
N GLY A 73 16.87 -42.42 22.74
CA GLY A 73 15.67 -42.61 23.57
C GLY A 73 15.45 -41.43 24.53
N ILE A 74 14.18 -41.18 24.90
CA ILE A 74 13.86 -40.21 25.94
C ILE A 74 14.39 -40.75 27.29
N PRO A 75 15.18 -39.97 28.07
CA PRO A 75 15.65 -40.38 29.38
C PRO A 75 14.51 -40.81 30.31
N GLU A 76 14.69 -41.88 31.10
CA GLU A 76 13.62 -42.49 31.88
C GLU A 76 12.93 -41.54 32.88
N GLU A 77 13.64 -40.54 33.39
CA GLU A 77 13.04 -39.48 34.23
C GLU A 77 11.96 -38.68 33.46
N ILE A 78 12.26 -38.28 32.22
CA ILE A 78 11.33 -37.55 31.36
C ILE A 78 10.24 -38.50 30.85
N ALA A 79 10.62 -39.73 30.45
CA ALA A 79 9.69 -40.72 29.94
C ALA A 79 8.67 -41.14 31.01
N GLY A 80 9.12 -41.35 32.26
CA GLY A 80 8.27 -41.64 33.42
C GLY A 80 7.23 -40.54 33.66
N ASP A 81 7.66 -39.28 33.66
CA ASP A 81 6.74 -38.14 33.82
C ASP A 81 5.67 -38.08 32.72
N VAL A 82 6.05 -38.33 31.46
CA VAL A 82 5.12 -38.39 30.32
C VAL A 82 4.17 -39.58 30.42
N ARG A 83 4.67 -40.77 30.79
CA ARG A 83 3.83 -41.97 31.01
C ARG A 83 2.82 -41.73 32.13
N ASP A 84 3.23 -41.10 33.21
CA ASP A 84 2.36 -40.78 34.34
C ASP A 84 1.31 -39.73 33.99
N ALA A 85 1.68 -38.69 33.23
CA ALA A 85 0.74 -37.71 32.72
C ALA A 85 -0.30 -38.34 31.76
N TYR A 86 0.15 -39.23 30.87
CA TYR A 86 -0.74 -39.96 29.98
C TYR A 86 -1.66 -40.93 30.73
N ARG A 87 -1.16 -41.64 31.74
CA ARG A 87 -1.99 -42.52 32.59
C ARG A 87 -3.08 -41.72 33.32
N ARG A 88 -2.75 -40.53 33.84
CA ARG A 88 -3.74 -39.62 34.44
C ARG A 88 -4.79 -39.15 33.44
N LEU A 89 -4.40 -38.84 32.20
CA LEU A 89 -5.33 -38.47 31.13
C LEU A 89 -6.26 -39.63 30.73
N CYS A 90 -5.72 -40.86 30.71
CA CYS A 90 -6.50 -42.06 30.40
C CYS A 90 -7.54 -42.36 31.49
N GLY A 91 -7.17 -42.25 32.76
CA GLY A 91 -8.02 -42.67 33.88
C GLY A 91 -8.47 -44.11 33.70
N ASP A 92 -9.75 -44.38 33.99
CA ASP A 92 -10.33 -45.73 33.87
C ASP A 92 -10.51 -46.20 32.41
N ARG A 93 -10.31 -45.31 31.42
CA ARG A 93 -10.51 -45.62 29.99
C ARG A 93 -9.34 -46.41 29.39
N GLY A 94 -8.21 -46.53 30.09
CA GLY A 94 -7.06 -47.36 29.74
C GLY A 94 -6.19 -46.82 28.59
N ASP A 95 -6.77 -46.58 27.41
CA ASP A 95 -6.06 -46.15 26.21
C ASP A 95 -6.84 -45.07 25.43
N VAL A 96 -6.55 -43.81 25.76
CA VAL A 96 -7.20 -42.65 25.15
C VAL A 96 -6.39 -42.18 23.94
N PRO A 97 -7.00 -42.07 22.75
CA PRO A 97 -6.30 -41.55 21.58
C PRO A 97 -5.97 -40.07 21.78
N VAL A 98 -4.74 -39.67 21.45
CA VAL A 98 -4.27 -38.30 21.61
C VAL A 98 -3.74 -37.71 20.31
N ALA A 99 -3.85 -36.39 20.19
CA ALA A 99 -3.14 -35.55 19.24
C ALA A 99 -1.86 -35.03 19.89
N VAL A 100 -0.73 -35.23 19.22
CA VAL A 100 0.60 -34.81 19.67
C VAL A 100 1.08 -33.71 18.73
N ARG A 101 1.20 -32.49 19.23
CA ARG A 101 1.45 -31.28 18.42
C ARG A 101 2.65 -30.53 18.96
N SER A 102 3.58 -30.14 18.09
CA SER A 102 4.67 -29.25 18.49
C SER A 102 4.16 -27.84 18.82
N SER A 103 4.83 -27.19 19.78
CA SER A 103 4.55 -25.83 20.25
C SER A 103 5.87 -25.11 20.51
N ALA A 104 6.26 -24.19 19.62
CA ALA A 104 7.55 -23.50 19.72
C ALA A 104 7.46 -22.20 20.51
N THR A 105 8.56 -21.83 21.19
CA THR A 105 8.65 -20.57 21.96
C THR A 105 8.79 -19.33 21.08
N ALA A 106 9.24 -19.51 19.84
CA ALA A 106 9.41 -18.44 18.85
C ALA A 106 8.22 -18.31 17.88
N GLU A 107 7.12 -19.04 18.12
CA GLU A 107 5.98 -19.14 17.21
C GLU A 107 5.09 -17.89 17.18
N ASP A 108 5.09 -17.11 18.28
CA ASP A 108 4.18 -15.98 18.50
C ASP A 108 4.90 -14.65 18.77
N LEU A 109 6.16 -14.50 18.32
CA LEU A 109 6.76 -13.15 18.25
C LEU A 109 5.93 -12.31 17.27
N PRO A 110 5.60 -11.03 17.58
CA PRO A 110 4.82 -10.18 16.69
C PRO A 110 5.41 -10.16 15.27
N GLY A 111 4.65 -10.64 14.28
CA GLY A 111 5.05 -10.69 12.88
C GLY A 111 5.72 -11.99 12.41
N MET A 112 5.91 -12.99 13.28
CA MET A 112 6.46 -14.31 12.91
C MET A 112 5.35 -15.37 13.00
N SER A 113 5.12 -16.13 11.92
CA SER A 113 4.16 -17.24 11.93
C SER A 113 4.81 -18.44 11.25
N PHE A 114 5.11 -19.48 12.04
CA PHE A 114 5.59 -20.78 11.53
C PHE A 114 4.44 -21.63 10.96
N ALA A 115 3.40 -20.99 10.42
CA ALA A 115 2.20 -21.66 9.94
C ALA A 115 2.54 -22.76 8.91
N GLY A 116 2.08 -23.98 9.20
CA GLY A 116 2.20 -25.14 8.31
C GLY A 116 3.60 -25.76 8.21
N GLN A 117 4.53 -25.44 9.11
CA GLN A 117 5.90 -26.00 9.10
C GLN A 117 6.19 -27.02 10.20
N GLN A 118 5.19 -27.33 11.04
CA GLN A 118 5.35 -28.07 12.28
C GLN A 118 4.50 -29.35 12.29
N GLU A 119 5.09 -30.46 12.70
CA GLU A 119 4.42 -31.77 12.68
C GLU A 119 3.32 -31.88 13.74
N SER A 120 2.17 -32.42 13.32
CA SER A 120 1.08 -32.84 14.20
C SER A 120 0.80 -34.31 13.91
N HIS A 121 0.81 -35.14 14.96
CA HIS A 121 0.55 -36.57 14.88
C HIS A 121 -0.79 -36.86 15.55
N LEU A 122 -1.79 -37.31 14.78
CA LEU A 122 -3.14 -37.58 15.30
C LEU A 122 -3.34 -39.06 15.60
N ASN A 123 -4.24 -39.33 16.55
CA ASN A 123 -4.72 -40.66 16.91
C ASN A 123 -3.60 -41.60 17.43
N ILE A 124 -2.67 -41.03 18.19
CA ILE A 124 -1.62 -41.76 18.88
C ILE A 124 -2.22 -42.47 20.10
N ARG A 125 -1.86 -43.74 20.28
CA ARG A 125 -2.39 -44.64 21.32
C ARG A 125 -1.24 -45.38 22.00
N GLY A 126 -1.34 -45.53 23.31
CA GLY A 126 -0.29 -46.16 24.12
C GLY A 126 0.88 -45.23 24.43
N ALA A 127 1.51 -45.49 25.57
CA ALA A 127 2.53 -44.60 26.11
C ALA A 127 3.85 -44.59 25.30
N GLU A 128 4.21 -45.73 24.70
CA GLU A 128 5.46 -45.83 23.91
C GLU A 128 5.34 -45.10 22.56
N GLU A 129 4.20 -45.21 21.87
CA GLU A 129 3.93 -44.44 20.66
C GLU A 129 3.83 -42.94 20.96
N LEU A 130 3.31 -42.55 22.12
CA LEU A 130 3.33 -41.16 22.57
C LEU A 130 4.77 -40.64 22.74
N LEU A 131 5.65 -41.42 23.39
CA LEU A 131 7.06 -41.04 23.52
C LEU A 131 7.74 -40.92 22.16
N ASP A 132 7.43 -41.81 21.22
CA ASP A 132 7.93 -41.73 19.85
C ASP A 132 7.44 -40.45 19.14
N ALA A 133 6.14 -40.16 19.21
CA ALA A 133 5.57 -38.94 18.63
C ALA A 133 6.17 -37.66 19.23
N VAL A 134 6.47 -37.63 20.54
CA VAL A 134 7.17 -36.51 21.19
C VAL A 134 8.56 -36.31 20.59
N ARG A 135 9.32 -37.39 20.36
CA ARG A 135 10.64 -37.31 19.70
C ARG A 135 10.53 -36.80 18.27
N ARG A 136 9.55 -37.28 17.49
CA ARG A 136 9.31 -36.80 16.13
C ARG A 136 8.99 -35.30 16.10
N CYS A 137 8.16 -34.82 17.03
CA CYS A 137 7.93 -33.38 17.20
C CYS A 137 9.25 -32.63 17.47
N TRP A 138 10.10 -33.11 18.39
CA TRP A 138 11.40 -32.47 18.65
C TRP A 138 12.33 -32.48 17.43
N ALA A 139 12.38 -33.57 16.67
CA ALA A 139 13.14 -33.66 15.44
C ALA A 139 12.62 -32.66 14.37
N SER A 140 11.32 -32.43 14.30
CA SER A 140 10.70 -31.51 13.33
C SER A 140 11.19 -30.05 13.45
N LEU A 141 11.70 -29.66 14.63
CA LEU A 141 12.33 -28.36 14.84
C LEU A 141 13.54 -28.14 13.92
N TRP A 142 14.19 -29.22 13.49
CA TRP A 142 15.48 -29.21 12.81
C TRP A 142 15.39 -29.57 11.32
N THR A 143 14.19 -29.56 10.72
CA THR A 143 14.06 -29.71 9.26
C THR A 143 14.71 -28.55 8.52
N ASP A 144 15.19 -28.78 7.29
CA ASP A 144 15.80 -27.75 6.41
C ASP A 144 14.97 -26.46 6.35
N ARG A 145 13.65 -26.63 6.18
CA ARG A 145 12.70 -25.50 6.10
C ARG A 145 12.66 -24.70 7.39
N ALA A 146 12.63 -25.37 8.55
CA ALA A 146 12.56 -24.71 9.85
C ALA A 146 13.88 -24.01 10.20
N VAL A 147 15.03 -24.60 9.85
CA VAL A 147 16.36 -24.01 10.04
C VAL A 147 16.53 -22.77 9.15
N ALA A 148 16.25 -22.88 7.84
CA ALA A 148 16.37 -21.77 6.91
C ALA A 148 15.47 -20.58 7.27
N TYR A 149 14.26 -20.85 7.78
CA TYR A 149 13.38 -19.79 8.27
C TYR A 149 14.01 -19.01 9.43
N ARG A 150 14.60 -19.71 10.40
CA ARG A 150 15.24 -19.07 11.58
C ARG A 150 16.47 -18.26 11.21
N GLU A 151 17.28 -18.77 10.29
CA GLU A 151 18.48 -18.07 9.81
C GLU A 151 18.12 -16.75 9.12
N ARG A 152 17.07 -16.73 8.28
CA ARG A 152 16.57 -15.49 7.64
C ARG A 152 16.11 -14.43 8.64
N HIS A 153 15.66 -14.84 9.82
CA HIS A 153 15.16 -13.94 10.87
C HIS A 153 16.18 -13.72 12.00
N GLY A 154 17.42 -14.18 11.84
CA GLY A 154 18.50 -13.97 12.81
C GLY A 154 18.28 -14.66 14.16
N ILE A 155 17.49 -15.75 14.23
CA ILE A 155 17.21 -16.47 15.48
C ILE A 155 18.36 -17.47 15.77
N PRO A 156 19.10 -17.32 16.90
CA PRO A 156 20.21 -18.21 17.24
C PRO A 156 19.74 -19.64 17.53
N ARG A 157 20.50 -20.63 17.05
CA ARG A 157 20.15 -22.07 17.16
C ARG A 157 20.10 -22.57 18.62
N ASP A 158 20.88 -21.99 19.53
CA ASP A 158 20.98 -22.42 20.93
C ASP A 158 19.89 -21.86 21.85
N GLN A 159 19.12 -20.88 21.38
CA GLN A 159 18.03 -20.26 22.15
C GLN A 159 16.68 -20.94 21.92
N VAL A 160 16.59 -21.87 20.97
CA VAL A 160 15.32 -22.49 20.56
C VAL A 160 15.06 -23.76 21.36
N ALA A 161 13.86 -23.85 21.95
CA ALA A 161 13.35 -25.05 22.58
C ALA A 161 11.92 -25.33 22.12
N LEU A 162 11.54 -26.60 22.10
CA LEU A 162 10.22 -27.03 21.64
C LEU A 162 9.47 -27.72 22.79
N ALA A 163 8.29 -27.18 23.12
CA ALA A 163 7.31 -27.89 23.91
C ALA A 163 6.43 -28.77 23.01
N VAL A 164 5.77 -29.77 23.59
CA VAL A 164 4.83 -30.63 22.88
C VAL A 164 3.50 -30.63 23.62
N VAL A 165 2.42 -30.35 22.90
CA VAL A 165 1.04 -30.42 23.38
C VAL A 165 0.53 -31.84 23.16
N VAL A 166 0.04 -32.48 24.22
CA VAL A 166 -0.63 -33.79 24.18
C VAL A 166 -2.09 -33.57 24.56
N GLN A 167 -2.98 -33.65 23.59
CA GLN A 167 -4.40 -33.35 23.73
C GLN A 167 -5.24 -34.59 23.42
N GLU A 168 -6.30 -34.86 24.19
CA GLU A 168 -7.27 -35.90 23.84
C GLU A 168 -7.86 -35.66 22.43
N LEU A 169 -7.81 -36.68 21.58
CA LEU A 169 -8.32 -36.59 20.23
C LEU A 169 -9.85 -36.69 20.23
N VAL A 170 -10.50 -35.60 19.84
CA VAL A 170 -11.96 -35.57 19.64
C VAL A 170 -12.35 -36.49 18.48
N PRO A 171 -13.27 -37.45 18.67
CA PRO A 171 -13.82 -38.28 17.60
C PRO A 171 -14.78 -37.46 16.71
N ALA A 172 -14.25 -36.49 15.97
CA ALA A 172 -15.03 -35.47 15.28
C ALA A 172 -16.00 -36.07 14.25
N ASP A 173 -17.27 -35.70 14.38
CA ASP A 173 -18.30 -35.91 13.35
C ASP A 173 -18.07 -34.90 12.20
N ALA A 174 -17.77 -33.66 12.58
CA ALA A 174 -17.37 -32.56 11.70
C ALA A 174 -16.28 -31.74 12.38
N ALA A 175 -15.44 -31.07 11.59
CA ALA A 175 -14.40 -30.17 12.08
C ALA A 175 -14.17 -29.03 11.09
N GLY A 176 -13.48 -27.98 11.55
CA GLY A 176 -13.10 -26.91 10.67
C GLY A 176 -12.52 -25.71 11.40
N VAL A 177 -12.71 -24.54 10.79
CA VAL A 177 -12.04 -23.30 11.18
C VAL A 177 -13.07 -22.18 11.33
N LEU A 178 -12.92 -21.33 12.33
CA LEU A 178 -13.73 -20.14 12.58
C LEU A 178 -12.84 -18.90 12.60
N PHE A 179 -13.21 -17.90 11.82
CA PHE A 179 -12.59 -16.57 11.84
C PHE A 179 -13.55 -15.57 12.48
N THR A 180 -13.08 -14.85 13.51
CA THR A 180 -13.93 -13.90 14.24
C THR A 180 -13.99 -12.50 13.60
N GLU A 181 -13.15 -12.25 12.59
CA GLU A 181 -13.18 -11.05 11.78
C GLU A 181 -12.93 -11.40 10.30
N ASP A 182 -14.01 -11.30 9.51
CA ASP A 182 -14.04 -11.39 8.07
C ASP A 182 -14.96 -10.30 7.51
N ARG A 183 -14.36 -9.16 7.11
CA ARG A 183 -15.08 -8.01 6.55
C ARG A 183 -16.25 -7.53 7.44
N GLY A 184 -16.06 -7.48 8.75
CA GLY A 184 -17.08 -7.09 9.74
C GLY A 184 -18.06 -8.21 10.13
N ARG A 185 -17.78 -9.47 9.76
CA ARG A 185 -18.61 -10.66 10.05
C ARG A 185 -17.76 -11.81 10.59
N LEU A 186 -18.39 -12.84 11.13
CA LEU A 186 -17.72 -14.09 11.51
C LEU A 186 -17.93 -15.12 10.41
N THR A 187 -16.91 -15.92 10.11
CA THR A 187 -16.96 -16.96 9.06
C THR A 187 -16.59 -18.31 9.65
N VAL A 188 -17.51 -19.28 9.57
CA VAL A 188 -17.33 -20.67 10.04
C VAL A 188 -17.23 -21.58 8.82
N ASN A 189 -16.09 -22.26 8.69
CA ASN A 189 -15.86 -23.29 7.68
C ASN A 189 -15.97 -24.68 8.31
N ALA A 190 -16.69 -25.61 7.66
CA ALA A 190 -16.94 -26.95 8.20
C ALA A 190 -16.83 -28.06 7.15
N ALA A 191 -16.22 -29.19 7.51
CA ALA A 191 -16.24 -30.42 6.73
C ALA A 191 -16.45 -31.66 7.62
N TRP A 192 -16.73 -32.81 7.01
CA TRP A 192 -16.93 -34.08 7.71
C TRP A 192 -15.61 -34.69 8.20
N GLY A 193 -15.65 -35.38 9.35
CA GLY A 193 -14.50 -36.06 9.93
C GLY A 193 -13.52 -35.14 10.66
N LEU A 194 -12.26 -35.57 10.73
CA LEU A 194 -11.18 -34.83 11.41
C LEU A 194 -10.73 -33.59 10.60
N GLY A 195 -10.22 -32.58 11.31
CA GLY A 195 -9.88 -31.27 10.73
C GLY A 195 -8.68 -31.25 9.77
N GLU A 196 -7.91 -32.34 9.65
CA GLU A 196 -6.73 -32.39 8.76
C GLU A 196 -7.07 -32.06 7.30
N ALA A 197 -8.19 -32.58 6.78
CA ALA A 197 -8.61 -32.31 5.41
C ALA A 197 -8.91 -30.82 5.16
N VAL A 198 -9.45 -30.10 6.15
CA VAL A 198 -9.78 -28.68 6.04
C VAL A 198 -8.52 -27.82 6.13
N VAL A 199 -7.69 -28.08 7.14
CA VAL A 199 -6.43 -27.34 7.36
C VAL A 199 -5.43 -27.59 6.24
N GLY A 200 -5.38 -28.81 5.71
CA GLY A 200 -4.54 -29.20 4.57
C GLY A 200 -5.06 -28.77 3.20
N GLY A 201 -6.25 -28.16 3.12
CA GLY A 201 -6.86 -27.71 1.86
C GLY A 201 -7.27 -28.84 0.90
N LEU A 202 -7.47 -30.05 1.42
CA LEU A 202 -7.82 -31.25 0.65
C LEU A 202 -9.31 -31.35 0.33
N VAL A 203 -10.14 -30.64 1.10
CA VAL A 203 -11.60 -30.58 0.93
C VAL A 203 -12.07 -29.13 0.80
N THR A 204 -13.07 -28.90 -0.04
CA THR A 204 -13.83 -27.63 -0.02
C THR A 204 -14.87 -27.71 1.10
N PRO A 205 -14.74 -26.92 2.18
CA PRO A 205 -15.68 -26.96 3.30
C PRO A 205 -16.97 -26.18 2.96
N ASP A 206 -18.00 -26.41 3.77
CA ASP A 206 -19.14 -25.51 3.85
C ASP A 206 -18.72 -24.18 4.49
N THR A 207 -19.37 -23.08 4.11
CA THR A 207 -19.10 -21.75 4.68
C THR A 207 -20.38 -21.12 5.21
N PHE A 208 -20.36 -20.76 6.49
CA PHE A 208 -21.44 -20.01 7.16
C PHE A 208 -20.92 -18.63 7.54
N THR A 209 -21.65 -17.59 7.15
CA THR A 209 -21.33 -16.21 7.54
C THR A 209 -22.33 -15.73 8.59
N VAL A 210 -21.84 -15.29 9.73
CA VAL A 210 -22.62 -14.83 10.88
C VAL A 210 -22.45 -13.32 11.07
N ASP A 211 -23.57 -12.62 11.20
CA ASP A 211 -23.60 -11.21 11.57
C ASP A 211 -23.19 -11.03 13.03
N ARG A 212 -22.16 -10.22 13.26
CA ARG A 212 -21.54 -10.02 14.58
C ARG A 212 -22.51 -9.45 15.61
N ASP A 213 -23.26 -8.42 15.24
CA ASP A 213 -24.14 -7.70 16.15
C ASP A 213 -25.46 -8.44 16.35
N ARG A 214 -26.04 -8.94 15.25
CA ARG A 214 -27.35 -9.60 15.28
C ARG A 214 -27.28 -11.05 15.72
N ARG A 215 -26.09 -11.67 15.70
CA ARG A 215 -25.88 -13.11 15.98
C ARG A 215 -26.82 -14.00 15.17
N THR A 216 -26.87 -13.73 13.87
CA THR A 216 -27.70 -14.47 12.91
C THR A 216 -26.86 -14.93 11.72
N VAL A 217 -27.14 -16.11 11.18
CA VAL A 217 -26.53 -16.57 9.92
C VAL A 217 -27.13 -15.74 8.79
N VAL A 218 -26.28 -15.03 8.04
CA VAL A 218 -26.68 -14.17 6.92
C VAL A 218 -26.40 -14.77 5.56
N ALA A 219 -25.50 -15.75 5.49
CA ALA A 219 -25.21 -16.51 4.29
C ALA A 219 -24.74 -17.92 4.67
N GLU A 220 -25.13 -18.90 3.85
CA GLU A 220 -24.72 -20.29 3.94
C GLU A 220 -24.38 -20.78 2.54
N THR A 221 -23.20 -21.38 2.38
CA THR A 221 -22.75 -22.03 1.14
C THR A 221 -22.38 -23.46 1.46
N VAL A 222 -23.14 -24.42 0.93
CA VAL A 222 -22.87 -25.85 1.09
C VAL A 222 -22.02 -26.32 -0.09
N ALA A 223 -20.83 -26.83 0.20
CA ALA A 223 -19.91 -27.38 -0.79
C ALA A 223 -20.05 -28.91 -0.88
N SER A 224 -19.73 -29.46 -2.05
CA SER A 224 -19.61 -30.91 -2.26
C SER A 224 -18.30 -31.40 -1.61
N LYS A 225 -18.40 -31.92 -0.38
CA LYS A 225 -17.26 -32.41 0.40
C LYS A 225 -16.85 -33.81 -0.07
N THR A 226 -15.85 -33.92 -0.94
CA THR A 226 -15.50 -35.18 -1.61
C THR A 226 -14.67 -36.13 -0.76
N VAL A 227 -13.86 -35.61 0.16
CA VAL A 227 -12.93 -36.36 1.01
C VAL A 227 -13.12 -35.98 2.48
N MET A 228 -12.94 -36.95 3.38
CA MET A 228 -12.90 -36.74 4.83
C MET A 228 -11.74 -37.53 5.44
N THR A 229 -11.18 -37.00 6.52
CA THR A 229 -10.16 -37.71 7.29
C THR A 229 -10.81 -38.51 8.41
N VAL A 230 -10.53 -39.82 8.45
CA VAL A 230 -11.05 -40.75 9.45
C VAL A 230 -9.92 -41.34 10.29
N ARG A 231 -10.27 -41.85 11.47
CA ARG A 231 -9.35 -42.57 12.34
C ARG A 231 -9.14 -44.00 11.84
N THR A 232 -7.90 -44.48 11.93
CA THR A 232 -7.53 -45.89 11.74
C THR A 232 -7.09 -46.49 13.08
N PRO A 233 -6.78 -47.80 13.16
CA PRO A 233 -6.24 -48.38 14.40
C PRO A 233 -4.90 -47.78 14.88
N GLY A 234 -4.12 -47.14 13.99
CA GLY A 234 -2.79 -46.62 14.30
C GLY A 234 -2.46 -45.25 13.70
N GLY A 235 -3.47 -44.42 13.40
CA GLY A 235 -3.27 -43.09 12.81
C GLY A 235 -4.55 -42.54 12.16
N THR A 236 -4.41 -41.78 11.08
CA THR A 236 -5.52 -41.25 10.28
C THR A 236 -5.38 -41.64 8.81
N ARG A 237 -6.48 -41.61 8.06
CA ARG A 237 -6.51 -41.86 6.62
C ARG A 237 -7.58 -41.00 5.96
N GLU A 238 -7.31 -40.56 4.74
CA GLU A 238 -8.29 -39.93 3.86
C GLU A 238 -9.18 -40.97 3.19
N GLU A 239 -10.49 -40.75 3.23
CA GLU A 239 -11.47 -41.59 2.55
C GLU A 239 -12.53 -40.72 1.85
N PRO A 240 -13.14 -41.21 0.76
CA PRO A 240 -14.25 -40.52 0.14
C PRO A 240 -15.42 -40.35 1.11
N VAL A 241 -15.99 -39.14 1.17
CA VAL A 241 -17.22 -38.92 1.94
C VAL A 241 -18.35 -39.77 1.33
N PRO A 242 -19.13 -40.49 2.16
CA PRO A 242 -20.28 -41.26 1.71
C PRO A 242 -21.22 -40.42 0.83
N PRO A 243 -21.73 -40.94 -0.30
CA PRO A 243 -22.54 -40.14 -1.25
C PRO A 243 -23.72 -39.40 -0.62
N GLY A 244 -24.36 -39.99 0.40
CA GLY A 244 -25.49 -39.36 1.11
C GLY A 244 -25.12 -38.20 2.04
N LEU A 245 -23.83 -37.98 2.32
CA LEU A 245 -23.32 -36.92 3.19
C LEU A 245 -22.61 -35.79 2.41
N ARG A 246 -22.14 -36.07 1.20
CA ARG A 246 -21.30 -35.16 0.40
C ARG A 246 -21.87 -33.75 0.23
N ASP A 247 -23.16 -33.69 -0.14
CA ASP A 247 -23.88 -32.44 -0.42
C ASP A 247 -24.77 -32.00 0.75
N ARG A 248 -24.62 -32.62 1.92
CA ARG A 248 -25.29 -32.19 3.15
C ARG A 248 -24.43 -31.18 3.90
N PRO A 249 -25.04 -30.20 4.59
CA PRO A 249 -24.29 -29.30 5.45
C PRO A 249 -23.69 -30.06 6.63
N ALA A 250 -22.40 -29.84 6.89
CA ALA A 250 -21.66 -30.42 8.02
C ALA A 250 -22.10 -29.86 9.38
N LEU A 251 -22.73 -28.69 9.38
CA LEU A 251 -23.29 -28.02 10.55
C LEU A 251 -24.73 -27.61 10.32
N SER A 252 -25.52 -27.57 11.40
CA SER A 252 -26.76 -26.81 11.43
C SER A 252 -26.47 -25.32 11.67
N ALA A 253 -27.39 -24.43 11.26
CA ALA A 253 -27.30 -23.01 11.55
C ALA A 253 -27.18 -22.71 13.07
N ALA A 254 -27.84 -23.50 13.92
CA ALA A 254 -27.74 -23.37 15.37
C ALA A 254 -26.32 -23.66 15.89
N GLN A 255 -25.66 -24.69 15.35
CA GLN A 255 -24.27 -25.02 15.69
C GLN A 255 -23.29 -23.97 15.17
N ALA A 256 -23.52 -23.42 13.97
CA ALA A 256 -22.73 -22.31 13.44
C ALA A 256 -22.82 -21.06 14.36
N LEU A 257 -24.01 -20.76 14.89
CA LEU A 257 -24.21 -19.68 15.86
C LEU A 257 -23.55 -19.95 17.21
N GLU A 258 -23.59 -21.19 17.69
CA GLU A 258 -22.90 -21.60 18.92
C GLU A 258 -21.38 -21.42 18.78
N LEU A 259 -20.81 -21.89 17.67
CA LEU A 259 -19.39 -21.69 17.34
C LEU A 259 -19.03 -20.21 17.24
N ALA A 260 -19.85 -19.40 16.55
CA ALA A 260 -19.63 -17.96 16.46
C ALA A 260 -19.64 -17.29 17.85
N GLY A 261 -20.54 -17.73 18.76
CA GLY A 261 -20.57 -17.27 20.14
C GLY A 261 -19.30 -17.63 20.93
N LEU A 262 -18.77 -18.85 20.73
CA LEU A 262 -17.48 -19.25 21.30
C LEU A 262 -16.33 -18.42 20.73
N GLY A 263 -16.32 -18.17 19.41
CA GLY A 263 -15.34 -17.32 18.76
C GLY A 263 -15.29 -15.92 19.35
N LEU A 264 -16.43 -15.26 19.55
CA LEU A 264 -16.48 -13.93 20.17
C LEU A 264 -15.94 -13.93 21.60
N ARG A 265 -16.20 -14.97 22.40
CA ARG A 265 -15.63 -15.10 23.75
C ARG A 265 -14.11 -15.29 23.71
N ILE A 266 -13.60 -16.03 22.72
CA ILE A 266 -12.17 -16.19 22.50
C ILE A 266 -11.58 -14.85 22.05
N GLU A 267 -12.19 -14.15 21.10
CA GLU A 267 -11.72 -12.84 20.66
C GLU A 267 -11.64 -11.84 21.83
N GLU A 268 -12.66 -11.79 22.68
CA GLU A 268 -12.69 -10.96 23.90
C GLU A 268 -11.56 -11.34 24.85
N LEU A 269 -11.33 -12.65 25.03
CA LEU A 269 -10.25 -13.16 25.87
C LEU A 269 -8.88 -12.70 25.37
N TYR A 270 -8.66 -12.62 24.06
CA TYR A 270 -7.37 -12.26 23.44
C TYR A 270 -7.21 -10.75 23.17
N GLY A 271 -8.31 -10.02 23.02
CA GLY A 271 -8.34 -8.58 22.72
C GLY A 271 -8.12 -8.24 21.24
N HIS A 272 -8.10 -9.24 20.35
CA HIS A 272 -7.89 -9.09 18.91
C HIS A 272 -8.59 -10.24 18.16
N PRO A 273 -8.87 -10.10 16.85
CA PRO A 273 -9.43 -11.18 16.02
C PRO A 273 -8.62 -12.47 16.06
N VAL A 274 -9.32 -13.60 16.01
CA VAL A 274 -8.72 -14.93 16.13
C VAL A 274 -9.18 -15.88 15.03
N ASP A 275 -8.27 -16.77 14.66
CA ASP A 275 -8.47 -17.98 13.87
C ASP A 275 -8.57 -19.16 14.86
N VAL A 276 -9.70 -19.87 14.84
CA VAL A 276 -10.05 -20.91 15.80
C VAL A 276 -10.28 -22.24 15.08
N GLU A 277 -9.46 -23.24 15.40
CA GLU A 277 -9.70 -24.62 14.98
C GLU A 277 -10.66 -25.30 15.96
N TRP A 278 -11.68 -25.96 15.42
CA TRP A 278 -12.73 -26.60 16.21
C TRP A 278 -13.10 -27.99 15.68
N ALA A 279 -13.64 -28.82 16.57
CA ALA A 279 -14.27 -30.09 16.24
C ALA A 279 -15.67 -30.16 16.86
N LEU A 280 -16.57 -30.89 16.21
CA LEU A 280 -17.92 -31.17 16.68
C LEU A 280 -18.03 -32.68 16.93
N HIS A 281 -18.46 -33.06 18.12
CA HIS A 281 -18.77 -34.45 18.43
C HIS A 281 -20.05 -34.55 19.26
N GLY A 282 -20.99 -35.40 18.83
CA GLY A 282 -22.28 -35.59 19.52
C GLY A 282 -23.09 -34.30 19.63
N GLY A 283 -22.94 -33.41 18.64
CA GLY A 283 -23.56 -32.09 18.61
C GLY A 283 -22.93 -31.04 19.52
N ARG A 284 -21.80 -31.32 20.19
CA ARG A 284 -21.09 -30.37 21.06
C ARG A 284 -19.80 -29.88 20.41
N PRO A 285 -19.53 -28.56 20.40
CA PRO A 285 -18.28 -28.01 19.87
C PRO A 285 -17.14 -28.13 20.89
N TYR A 286 -15.95 -28.41 20.38
CA TYR A 286 -14.68 -28.46 21.10
C TYR A 286 -13.67 -27.54 20.42
N ILE A 287 -12.97 -26.73 21.21
CA ILE A 287 -11.94 -25.81 20.70
C ILE A 287 -10.58 -26.53 20.74
N LEU A 288 -9.98 -26.72 19.57
CA LEU A 288 -8.74 -27.46 19.41
C LEU A 288 -7.52 -26.54 19.42
N GLN A 289 -7.68 -25.30 18.94
CA GLN A 289 -6.63 -24.29 18.90
C GLN A 289 -7.27 -22.91 18.68
N ALA A 290 -6.64 -21.85 19.19
CA ALA A 290 -6.90 -20.47 18.79
C ALA A 290 -5.58 -19.74 18.55
N ARG A 291 -5.53 -18.88 17.54
CA ARG A 291 -4.36 -18.04 17.25
C ARG A 291 -4.81 -16.67 16.72
N PRO A 292 -3.99 -15.62 16.84
CA PRO A 292 -4.25 -14.37 16.13
C PRO A 292 -4.37 -14.64 14.62
N ILE A 293 -5.30 -13.96 13.93
CA ILE A 293 -5.36 -14.01 12.47
C ILE A 293 -4.08 -13.34 11.93
N THR A 294 -3.12 -14.14 11.50
CA THR A 294 -1.84 -13.67 10.92
C THR A 294 -1.81 -13.99 9.43
N GLY A 295 -1.26 -13.08 8.61
CA GLY A 295 -1.19 -13.25 7.16
C GLY A 295 -2.42 -12.75 6.37
N ARG A 296 -3.42 -12.18 7.05
CA ARG A 296 -4.40 -11.32 6.36
C ARG A 296 -3.78 -9.95 6.10
N ARG A 297 -4.04 -9.42 4.91
CA ARG A 297 -3.70 -8.06 4.51
C ARG A 297 -4.99 -7.25 4.43
N GLU A 298 -4.94 -5.99 4.85
CA GLU A 298 -6.09 -5.11 4.70
C GLU A 298 -6.35 -4.88 3.20
N GLU A 299 -7.61 -5.01 2.77
CA GLU A 299 -8.00 -4.80 1.38
C GLU A 299 -8.24 -3.31 1.10
N TRP A 300 -7.27 -2.65 0.46
CA TRP A 300 -7.36 -1.25 0.06
C TRP A 300 -7.86 -1.15 -1.37
N ASN A 301 -9.16 -1.29 -1.60
CA ASN A 301 -9.67 -1.30 -2.97
C ASN A 301 -11.08 -0.69 -3.14
N ASP A 302 -11.11 0.61 -3.40
CA ASP A 302 -12.34 1.36 -3.64
C ASP A 302 -13.04 1.02 -4.95
N SER A 303 -12.38 0.32 -5.89
CA SER A 303 -13.03 -0.18 -7.10
C SER A 303 -14.11 -1.23 -6.81
N LEU A 304 -14.07 -1.87 -5.63
CA LEU A 304 -15.04 -2.87 -5.21
C LEU A 304 -16.38 -2.26 -4.75
N ARG A 305 -16.43 -0.93 -4.54
CA ARG A 305 -17.62 -0.21 -4.04
C ARG A 305 -18.72 -0.06 -5.08
N GLY A 306 -18.42 -0.29 -6.36
CA GLY A 306 -19.40 -0.13 -7.41
C GLY A 306 -18.76 -0.03 -8.79
N ASP A 307 -19.62 0.06 -9.77
CA ASP A 307 -19.20 0.16 -11.16
C ASP A 307 -18.90 1.62 -11.52
N TYR A 308 -17.62 1.97 -11.58
CA TYR A 308 -17.15 3.33 -11.82
C TYR A 308 -16.11 3.39 -12.94
N LEU A 309 -15.80 4.61 -13.38
CA LEU A 309 -14.60 4.94 -14.13
C LEU A 309 -13.64 5.74 -13.26
N TRP A 310 -12.46 5.18 -13.04
CA TRP A 310 -11.37 5.74 -12.24
C TRP A 310 -10.23 6.20 -13.13
N THR A 311 -9.57 7.32 -12.78
CA THR A 311 -8.38 7.81 -13.49
C THR A 311 -7.31 8.30 -12.51
N ASN A 312 -6.04 8.09 -12.86
CA ASN A 312 -4.90 8.71 -12.19
C ASN A 312 -4.17 9.74 -13.08
N GLY A 313 -4.64 10.02 -14.31
CA GLY A 313 -3.83 10.66 -15.36
C GLY A 313 -3.17 12.01 -15.04
N ASN A 314 -3.76 12.84 -14.17
CA ASN A 314 -3.18 14.14 -13.75
C ASN A 314 -2.80 14.23 -12.27
N LEU A 315 -3.44 13.43 -11.43
CA LEU A 315 -3.24 13.45 -9.98
C LEU A 315 -2.26 12.37 -9.52
N GLY A 316 -2.05 11.33 -10.33
CA GLY A 316 -1.00 10.34 -10.16
C GLY A 316 0.40 10.94 -10.22
N GLU A 317 0.59 12.10 -10.86
CA GLU A 317 1.85 12.85 -10.78
C GLU A 317 2.13 13.42 -9.38
N ALA A 318 1.07 13.81 -8.68
CA ALA A 318 1.18 14.37 -7.34
C ALA A 318 1.34 13.26 -6.31
N ILE A 319 0.68 12.11 -6.52
CA ILE A 319 0.64 10.98 -5.59
C ILE A 319 0.92 9.69 -6.36
N PRO A 320 2.18 9.43 -6.75
CA PRO A 320 2.53 8.32 -7.63
C PRO A 320 2.64 6.97 -6.89
N SER A 321 3.04 7.02 -5.63
CA SER A 321 3.37 5.84 -4.83
C SER A 321 2.17 5.27 -4.08
N VAL A 322 2.35 4.06 -3.57
CA VAL A 322 1.46 3.46 -2.57
C VAL A 322 1.46 4.36 -1.34
N MET A 323 0.27 4.71 -0.86
CA MET A 323 0.11 5.55 0.32
C MET A 323 0.00 4.72 1.58
N THR A 324 0.66 5.19 2.65
CA THR A 324 0.33 4.71 3.99
C THR A 324 -1.08 5.14 4.42
N PRO A 325 -1.74 4.41 5.35
CA PRO A 325 -3.01 4.83 5.95
C PRO A 325 -3.02 6.26 6.48
N CYS A 326 -1.92 6.70 7.10
CA CYS A 326 -1.74 8.08 7.56
C CYS A 326 -1.85 9.07 6.39
N THR A 327 -1.04 8.84 5.35
CA THR A 327 -1.06 9.64 4.12
C THR A 327 -2.44 9.66 3.48
N TRP A 328 -3.10 8.51 3.35
CA TRP A 328 -4.44 8.45 2.76
C TRP A 328 -5.46 9.29 3.56
N SER A 329 -5.38 9.29 4.89
CA SER A 329 -6.26 10.12 5.72
C SER A 329 -6.02 11.62 5.49
N ALA A 330 -4.77 12.05 5.38
CA ALA A 330 -4.40 13.44 5.05
C ALA A 330 -4.85 13.83 3.64
N VAL A 331 -4.60 12.96 2.64
CA VAL A 331 -5.00 13.18 1.24
C VAL A 331 -6.52 13.30 1.11
N ARG A 332 -7.32 12.49 1.82
CA ARG A 332 -8.78 12.65 1.82
C ARG A 332 -9.22 14.00 2.37
N ALA A 333 -8.62 14.45 3.46
CA ALA A 333 -8.92 15.76 4.04
C ALA A 333 -8.49 16.91 3.10
N PHE A 334 -7.30 16.82 2.51
CA PHE A 334 -6.82 17.72 1.47
C PHE A 334 -7.79 17.78 0.29
N MET A 335 -8.22 16.65 -0.26
CA MET A 335 -9.12 16.59 -1.40
C MET A 335 -10.50 17.17 -1.09
N ALA A 336 -11.01 16.96 0.12
CA ALA A 336 -12.27 17.54 0.57
C ALA A 336 -12.22 19.09 0.54
N ASP A 337 -11.11 19.68 0.99
CA ASP A 337 -10.91 21.14 1.00
C ASP A 337 -10.52 21.68 -0.38
N ALA A 338 -9.66 20.98 -1.13
CA ALA A 338 -9.15 21.38 -2.44
C ALA A 338 -10.21 21.30 -3.55
N MET A 339 -11.03 20.24 -3.55
CA MET A 339 -12.11 20.03 -4.51
C MET A 339 -13.47 20.56 -4.02
N ILE A 340 -13.56 20.92 -2.73
CA ILE A 340 -14.76 21.50 -2.07
C ILE A 340 -15.87 20.46 -1.90
N PHE A 341 -15.53 19.19 -1.97
CA PHE A 341 -16.34 18.02 -1.60
C PHE A 341 -15.47 16.76 -1.68
N SER A 342 -15.80 15.75 -0.88
CA SER A 342 -15.12 14.45 -0.86
C SER A 342 -15.98 13.32 -1.45
N GLU A 343 -17.30 13.48 -1.47
CA GLU A 343 -18.25 12.48 -1.93
C GLU A 343 -19.54 13.11 -2.44
N LEU A 344 -20.33 12.33 -3.17
CA LEU A 344 -21.65 12.69 -3.67
C LEU A 344 -22.64 11.58 -3.35
N GLY A 345 -23.42 11.75 -2.28
CA GLY A 345 -24.45 10.80 -1.85
C GLY A 345 -23.92 9.39 -1.56
N GLY A 346 -22.80 9.29 -0.85
CA GLY A 346 -22.11 8.03 -0.51
C GLY A 346 -21.15 7.50 -1.58
N HIS A 347 -21.02 8.19 -2.73
CA HIS A 347 -20.07 7.84 -3.78
C HIS A 347 -18.81 8.71 -3.66
N PRO A 348 -17.62 8.12 -3.42
CA PRO A 348 -16.41 8.88 -3.16
C PRO A 348 -15.86 9.55 -4.43
N LEU A 349 -15.39 10.80 -4.30
CA LEU A 349 -14.74 11.54 -5.38
C LEU A 349 -13.34 10.99 -5.70
N CYS A 350 -12.61 10.54 -4.68
CA CYS A 350 -11.30 9.93 -4.80
C CYS A 350 -11.30 8.55 -4.11
N GLY A 351 -10.56 7.61 -4.66
CA GLY A 351 -10.45 6.25 -4.15
C GLY A 351 -9.00 5.79 -3.98
N ASN A 352 -8.80 4.87 -3.05
CA ASN A 352 -7.58 4.10 -2.88
C ASN A 352 -7.78 2.72 -3.52
N ILE A 353 -7.07 2.46 -4.61
CA ILE A 353 -7.08 1.18 -5.33
C ILE A 353 -5.69 0.60 -5.20
N GLY A 354 -5.56 -0.52 -4.48
CA GLY A 354 -4.31 -1.20 -4.13
C GLY A 354 -3.23 -0.26 -3.63
N GLY A 355 -3.58 0.63 -2.69
CA GLY A 355 -2.70 1.64 -2.12
C GLY A 355 -2.51 2.92 -2.95
N ARG A 356 -3.00 2.97 -4.19
CA ARG A 356 -2.74 4.08 -5.13
C ARG A 356 -3.95 4.99 -5.32
N PHE A 357 -3.68 6.26 -5.59
CA PHE A 357 -4.70 7.30 -5.72
C PHE A 357 -5.43 7.27 -7.07
N TYR A 358 -6.76 7.33 -7.05
CA TYR A 358 -7.60 7.48 -8.24
C TYR A 358 -8.73 8.49 -8.03
N MET A 359 -9.11 9.19 -9.09
CA MET A 359 -10.31 10.03 -9.14
C MET A 359 -11.49 9.29 -9.76
N ASN A 360 -12.66 9.40 -9.15
CA ASN A 360 -13.91 8.85 -9.66
C ASN A 360 -14.55 9.81 -10.68
N LEU A 361 -14.40 9.51 -11.97
CA LEU A 361 -14.99 10.31 -13.04
C LEU A 361 -16.50 10.14 -13.14
N SER A 362 -17.04 9.04 -12.65
CA SER A 362 -18.49 8.81 -12.60
C SER A 362 -19.20 9.85 -11.73
N VAL A 363 -18.56 10.24 -10.62
CA VAL A 363 -19.05 11.29 -9.71
C VAL A 363 -19.03 12.66 -10.39
N THR A 364 -17.91 13.03 -11.01
CA THR A 364 -17.77 14.33 -11.68
C THR A 364 -18.69 14.45 -12.89
N ALA A 365 -18.81 13.38 -13.69
CA ALA A 365 -19.71 13.28 -14.84
C ALA A 365 -21.18 13.39 -14.43
N SER A 366 -21.60 12.65 -13.40
CA SER A 366 -22.99 12.67 -12.92
C SER A 366 -23.38 14.04 -12.35
N LEU A 367 -22.48 14.69 -11.60
CA LEU A 367 -22.68 16.05 -11.11
C LEU A 367 -22.79 17.07 -12.26
N ALA A 368 -21.88 17.00 -13.23
CA ALA A 368 -21.90 17.89 -14.39
C ALA A 368 -23.17 17.70 -15.24
N ALA A 369 -23.59 16.45 -15.46
CA ALA A 369 -24.82 16.12 -16.19
C ALA A 369 -26.05 16.68 -15.48
N ALA A 370 -26.17 16.50 -14.15
CA ALA A 370 -27.29 17.00 -13.38
C ALA A 370 -27.43 18.53 -13.44
N LEU A 371 -26.29 19.24 -13.46
CA LEU A 371 -26.18 20.70 -13.55
C LEU A 371 -26.21 21.25 -14.99
N GLY A 372 -26.35 20.41 -16.01
CA GLY A 372 -26.37 20.84 -17.43
C GLY A 372 -25.01 21.32 -17.96
N MET A 373 -23.91 20.90 -17.33
CA MET A 373 -22.53 21.28 -17.68
C MET A 373 -21.74 20.18 -18.40
N GLY A 374 -22.40 19.11 -18.86
CA GLY A 374 -21.73 17.95 -19.49
C GLY A 374 -20.81 18.32 -20.67
N GLY A 375 -21.22 19.24 -21.54
CA GLY A 375 -20.39 19.70 -22.67
C GLY A 375 -19.13 20.45 -22.23
N ARG A 376 -19.19 21.20 -21.13
CA ARG A 376 -18.02 21.86 -20.54
C ARG A 376 -17.07 20.86 -19.87
N LEU A 377 -17.62 19.86 -19.20
CA LEU A 377 -16.81 18.78 -18.63
C LEU A 377 -16.06 18.03 -19.73
N ARG A 378 -16.73 17.66 -20.83
CA ARG A 378 -16.10 16.97 -21.97
C ARG A 378 -14.94 17.78 -22.58
N ALA A 379 -15.12 19.10 -22.71
CA ALA A 379 -14.08 19.99 -23.20
C ALA A 379 -12.91 20.20 -22.21
N ALA A 380 -13.14 19.98 -20.91
CA ALA A 380 -12.13 20.07 -19.86
C ALA A 380 -11.57 18.69 -19.47
N GLN A 381 -12.05 17.60 -20.08
CA GLN A 381 -11.77 16.24 -19.64
C GLN A 381 -10.31 15.85 -19.88
N GLU A 382 -9.83 15.94 -21.13
CA GLU A 382 -8.45 15.59 -21.47
C GLU A 382 -7.39 16.45 -20.76
N PRO A 383 -7.52 17.80 -20.66
CA PRO A 383 -6.51 18.61 -20.00
C PRO A 383 -6.46 18.44 -18.48
N VAL A 384 -7.57 18.00 -17.84
CA VAL A 384 -7.72 17.98 -16.37
C VAL A 384 -7.69 16.56 -15.79
N PHE A 385 -8.13 15.55 -16.54
CA PHE A 385 -8.28 14.17 -16.08
C PHE A 385 -7.51 13.14 -16.92
N GLY A 386 -6.75 13.59 -17.92
CA GLY A 386 -6.04 12.72 -18.86
C GLY A 386 -6.92 12.20 -20.00
N ARG A 387 -6.32 11.45 -20.93
CA ARG A 387 -7.02 10.88 -22.09
C ARG A 387 -7.86 9.70 -21.61
N ILE A 388 -9.16 9.73 -21.88
CA ILE A 388 -10.00 8.54 -21.71
C ILE A 388 -10.03 7.84 -23.08
N PRO A 389 -9.68 6.55 -23.17
CA PRO A 389 -9.71 5.83 -24.43
C PRO A 389 -11.10 5.85 -25.08
N GLU A 390 -11.12 5.81 -26.42
CA GLU A 390 -12.38 5.77 -27.16
C GLU A 390 -13.21 4.54 -26.77
N GLY A 391 -14.52 4.73 -26.58
CA GLY A 391 -15.44 3.68 -26.13
C GLY A 391 -15.67 3.61 -24.61
N LEU A 392 -14.81 4.22 -23.79
CA LEU A 392 -14.99 4.27 -22.34
C LEU A 392 -15.77 5.51 -21.90
N THR A 393 -17.02 5.30 -21.46
CA THR A 393 -17.84 6.37 -20.87
C THR A 393 -18.00 6.18 -19.36
N PRO A 394 -17.90 7.25 -18.55
CA PRO A 394 -18.19 7.14 -17.12
C PRO A 394 -19.64 6.67 -16.89
N PRO A 395 -19.86 5.58 -16.14
CA PRO A 395 -21.21 5.13 -15.82
C PRO A 395 -21.94 6.18 -14.97
N PRO A 396 -23.25 6.38 -15.14
CA PRO A 396 -24.01 7.28 -14.28
C PRO A 396 -24.10 6.71 -12.87
N LEU A 397 -24.08 7.59 -11.86
CA LEU A 397 -24.33 7.16 -10.48
C LEU A 397 -25.75 6.60 -10.34
N PRO A 398 -25.96 5.55 -9.52
CA PRO A 398 -27.28 4.94 -9.28
C PRO A 398 -28.15 5.82 -8.36
N MET A 399 -28.38 7.06 -8.77
CA MET A 399 -29.17 8.04 -8.02
C MET A 399 -29.98 8.96 -8.94
N PRO A 400 -31.18 9.38 -8.49
CA PRO A 400 -32.02 10.26 -9.27
C PRO A 400 -31.44 11.68 -9.30
N ARG A 401 -31.60 12.39 -10.43
CA ARG A 401 -31.10 13.76 -10.64
C ARG A 401 -31.45 14.74 -9.51
N ARG A 402 -32.66 14.64 -8.93
CA ARG A 402 -33.10 15.47 -7.80
C ARG A 402 -32.22 15.31 -6.55
N ARG A 403 -31.70 14.10 -6.31
CA ARG A 403 -30.79 13.82 -5.19
C ARG A 403 -29.43 14.43 -5.47
N ILE A 404 -28.88 14.24 -6.68
CA ILE A 404 -27.62 14.89 -7.09
C ILE A 404 -27.68 16.41 -6.89
N LEU A 405 -28.76 17.05 -7.35
CA LEU A 405 -28.92 18.51 -7.20
C LEU A 405 -28.99 18.96 -5.74
N ARG A 406 -29.60 18.16 -4.86
CA ARG A 406 -29.64 18.43 -3.41
C ARG A 406 -28.24 18.36 -2.80
N GLU A 407 -27.49 17.30 -3.10
CA GLU A 407 -26.11 17.10 -2.62
C GLU A 407 -25.13 18.12 -3.23
N ALA A 408 -25.46 18.73 -4.37
CA ALA A 408 -24.64 19.78 -4.98
C ALA A 408 -24.72 21.14 -4.27
N LEU A 409 -25.77 21.41 -3.47
CA LEU A 409 -25.98 22.71 -2.83
C LEU A 409 -24.83 23.12 -1.88
N PRO A 410 -24.36 22.27 -0.95
CA PRO A 410 -23.20 22.57 -0.12
C PRO A 410 -21.94 22.85 -0.94
N ILE A 411 -21.72 22.10 -2.02
CA ILE A 411 -20.57 22.27 -2.92
C ILE A 411 -20.58 23.66 -3.57
N ILE A 412 -21.76 24.12 -4.00
CA ILE A 412 -21.93 25.46 -4.60
C ILE A 412 -21.66 26.55 -3.55
N ARG A 413 -22.15 26.39 -2.31
CA ARG A 413 -21.89 27.34 -1.22
C ARG A 413 -20.40 27.41 -0.88
N GLY A 414 -19.73 26.27 -0.73
CA GLY A 414 -18.28 26.21 -0.51
C GLY A 414 -17.49 26.90 -1.62
N ARG A 415 -17.91 26.72 -2.89
CA ARG A 415 -17.31 27.43 -4.04
C ARG A 415 -17.42 28.94 -3.96
N LEU A 416 -18.51 29.48 -3.40
CA LEU A 416 -18.65 30.92 -3.20
C LEU A 416 -17.73 31.43 -2.08
N ALA A 417 -17.52 30.63 -1.03
CA ALA A 417 -16.63 30.97 0.08
C ALA A 417 -15.16 31.12 -0.34
N LEU A 418 -14.71 30.41 -1.38
CA LEU A 418 -13.35 30.54 -1.92
C LEU A 418 -12.97 31.96 -2.39
N ARG A 419 -13.95 32.83 -2.66
CA ARG A 419 -13.66 34.25 -2.98
C ARG A 419 -12.96 34.98 -1.83
N GLY A 420 -13.27 34.61 -0.58
CA GLY A 420 -12.60 35.17 0.59
C GLY A 420 -11.13 34.74 0.67
N TYR A 421 -10.86 33.46 0.38
CA TYR A 421 -9.50 32.92 0.31
C TYR A 421 -8.68 33.55 -0.81
N ALA A 422 -9.27 33.74 -2.00
CA ALA A 422 -8.59 34.36 -3.14
C ALA A 422 -8.09 35.78 -2.85
N ARG A 423 -8.77 36.53 -1.97
CA ARG A 423 -8.35 37.89 -1.55
C ARG A 423 -7.18 37.87 -0.56
N ARG A 424 -7.09 36.83 0.27
CA ARG A 424 -6.04 36.65 1.30
C ARG A 424 -4.81 35.90 0.78
N LEU A 425 -4.86 35.39 -0.45
CA LEU A 425 -3.79 34.58 -1.03
C LEU A 425 -2.40 35.28 -1.00
N PRO A 426 -2.25 36.57 -1.37
CA PRO A 426 -0.93 37.22 -1.32
C PRO A 426 -0.33 37.31 0.10
N GLU A 427 -1.16 37.64 1.09
CA GLU A 427 -0.75 37.70 2.51
C GLU A 427 -0.40 36.31 3.04
N PHE A 428 -1.17 35.28 2.66
CA PHE A 428 -0.88 33.90 2.99
C PHE A 428 0.48 33.47 2.42
N LEU A 429 0.72 33.69 1.12
CA LEU A 429 1.98 33.29 0.47
C LEU A 429 3.20 34.00 1.09
N ALA A 430 3.04 35.25 1.56
CA ALA A 430 4.10 35.98 2.23
C ALA A 430 4.47 35.42 3.62
N THR A 431 3.56 34.68 4.27
CA THR A 431 3.72 34.24 5.67
C THR A 431 3.74 32.72 5.86
N ALA A 432 3.30 31.94 4.87
CA ALA A 432 3.09 30.50 4.98
C ALA A 432 4.35 29.72 5.38
N ALA A 433 5.51 30.05 4.79
CA ALA A 433 6.76 29.36 5.07
C ALA A 433 7.23 29.57 6.52
N ALA A 434 7.20 30.81 7.01
CA ALA A 434 7.55 31.13 8.39
C ALA A 434 6.58 30.50 9.40
N ARG A 435 5.28 30.46 9.07
CA ARG A 435 4.27 29.76 9.87
C ARG A 435 4.53 28.26 9.94
N ALA A 436 4.91 27.63 8.84
CA ALA A 436 5.30 26.21 8.84
C ALA A 436 6.51 25.98 9.75
N GLU A 437 7.56 26.79 9.63
CA GLU A 437 8.77 26.70 10.45
C GLU A 437 8.47 26.83 11.95
N SER A 438 7.65 27.82 12.33
CA SER A 438 7.16 27.97 13.70
C SER A 438 6.41 26.73 14.18
N LEU A 439 5.49 26.19 13.38
CA LEU A 439 4.71 25.00 13.75
C LEU A 439 5.59 23.76 13.91
N ARG A 440 6.58 23.55 13.06
CA ARG A 440 7.53 22.43 13.17
C ARG A 440 8.32 22.53 14.48
N ALA A 441 8.77 23.73 14.86
CA ALA A 441 9.45 23.95 16.13
C ALA A 441 8.52 23.72 17.34
N GLU A 442 7.28 24.20 17.26
CA GLU A 442 6.24 23.96 18.30
C GLU A 442 5.95 22.46 18.46
N ILE A 443 5.83 21.71 17.35
CA ILE A 443 5.64 20.25 17.36
C ILE A 443 6.82 19.57 18.04
N ALA A 444 8.05 19.90 17.66
CA ALA A 444 9.26 19.29 18.23
C ALA A 444 9.33 19.46 19.76
N ALA A 445 8.85 20.59 20.28
CA ALA A 445 8.84 20.88 21.72
C ALA A 445 7.56 20.42 22.45
N ALA A 446 6.54 19.92 21.76
CA ALA A 446 5.24 19.63 22.34
C ALA A 446 5.24 18.35 23.19
N GLU A 447 4.51 18.40 24.30
CA GLU A 447 4.10 17.24 25.12
C GLU A 447 2.62 16.88 24.88
N ASP A 448 1.74 17.89 24.75
CA ASP A 448 0.32 17.72 24.40
C ASP A 448 0.10 17.95 22.89
N LEU A 449 0.44 16.94 22.10
CA LEU A 449 0.18 16.95 20.66
C LEU A 449 -1.31 17.03 20.28
N PRO A 450 -2.25 16.35 20.96
CA PRO A 450 -3.67 16.46 20.63
C PRO A 450 -4.23 17.89 20.70
N ALA A 451 -3.81 18.69 21.69
CA ALA A 451 -4.19 20.10 21.77
C ALA A 451 -3.57 20.91 20.62
N LEU A 452 -2.27 20.73 20.36
CA LEU A 452 -1.56 21.41 19.27
C LEU A 452 -2.16 21.07 17.89
N TRP A 453 -2.57 19.82 17.68
CA TRP A 453 -3.27 19.37 16.49
C TRP A 453 -4.52 20.21 16.22
N ARG A 454 -5.42 20.22 17.20
CA ARG A 454 -6.73 20.90 17.12
C ARG A 454 -6.58 22.40 16.92
N ASP A 455 -5.66 23.01 17.67
CA ASP A 455 -5.60 24.48 17.77
C ASP A 455 -4.74 25.10 16.68
N ARG A 456 -3.78 24.36 16.10
CA ARG A 456 -2.76 24.93 15.21
C ARG A 456 -2.47 24.11 13.96
N VAL A 457 -2.21 22.79 14.06
CA VAL A 457 -1.78 21.97 12.90
C VAL A 457 -2.90 21.75 11.90
N GLU A 458 -4.05 21.25 12.35
CA GLU A 458 -5.19 21.00 11.46
C GLU A 458 -5.71 22.29 10.80
N PRO A 459 -5.93 23.41 11.53
CA PRO A 459 -6.32 24.66 10.92
C PRO A 459 -5.35 25.15 9.83
N TYR A 460 -4.04 25.04 10.05
CA TYR A 460 -3.03 25.43 9.07
C TYR A 460 -3.07 24.54 7.82
N PHE A 461 -3.14 23.23 7.98
CA PHE A 461 -3.24 22.26 6.88
C PHE A 461 -4.50 22.51 6.01
N ARG A 462 -5.64 22.71 6.66
CA ARG A 462 -6.90 23.01 5.96
C ARG A 462 -6.87 24.37 5.26
N GLU A 463 -6.23 25.38 5.86
CA GLU A 463 -6.04 26.67 5.22
C GLU A 463 -5.20 26.54 3.93
N CYS A 464 -4.06 25.84 3.98
CA CYS A 464 -3.21 25.60 2.81
C CYS A 464 -4.00 24.96 1.66
N SER A 465 -4.79 23.91 1.99
CA SER A 465 -5.65 23.20 1.03
C SER A 465 -6.66 24.14 0.34
N ARG A 466 -7.30 25.03 1.12
CA ARG A 466 -8.29 26.01 0.60
C ARG A 466 -7.63 27.14 -0.19
N MET A 467 -6.41 27.55 0.18
CA MET A 467 -5.64 28.54 -0.57
C MET A 467 -5.26 28.01 -1.95
N LEU A 468 -4.87 26.74 -2.06
CA LEU A 468 -4.64 26.09 -3.35
C LEU A 468 -5.91 26.04 -4.19
N ALA A 469 -7.06 25.67 -3.59
CA ALA A 469 -8.35 25.69 -4.26
C ALA A 469 -8.70 27.09 -4.80
N ALA A 470 -8.46 28.12 -3.99
CA ALA A 470 -8.71 29.50 -4.35
C ALA A 470 -7.80 29.99 -5.49
N ALA A 471 -6.51 29.65 -5.44
CA ALA A 471 -5.53 29.97 -6.49
C ALA A 471 -5.91 29.31 -7.83
N GLY A 472 -6.33 28.04 -7.81
CA GLY A 472 -6.77 27.32 -9.01
C GLY A 472 -8.02 27.90 -9.67
N ARG A 473 -8.89 28.60 -8.94
CA ARG A 473 -10.12 29.20 -9.48
C ARG A 473 -9.91 30.55 -10.16
N GLN A 474 -8.77 31.20 -10.00
CA GLN A 474 -8.61 32.57 -10.49
C GLN A 474 -8.70 32.70 -12.02
N ASP A 475 -8.42 31.66 -12.82
CA ASP A 475 -8.95 31.51 -14.21
C ASP A 475 -8.53 30.17 -14.87
N ALA A 476 -8.89 29.00 -14.32
CA ALA A 476 -8.48 27.68 -14.87
C ALA A 476 -8.81 27.48 -16.37
N GLY A 477 -9.86 28.13 -16.88
CA GLY A 477 -10.20 28.08 -18.30
C GLY A 477 -9.26 28.92 -19.18
N ALA A 478 -8.61 29.94 -18.63
CA ALA A 478 -7.85 30.88 -19.42
C ALA A 478 -6.62 30.25 -20.08
N LEU A 479 -5.83 29.41 -19.40
CA LEU A 479 -4.68 28.74 -20.03
C LEU A 479 -5.10 27.71 -21.08
N ILE A 480 -6.10 26.88 -20.77
CA ILE A 480 -6.61 25.85 -21.67
C ILE A 480 -7.12 26.48 -22.97
N PHE A 481 -7.92 27.54 -22.87
CA PHE A 481 -8.47 28.21 -24.06
C PHE A 481 -7.51 29.20 -24.71
N LEU A 482 -6.48 29.67 -23.99
CA LEU A 482 -5.48 30.58 -24.53
C LEU A 482 -4.66 29.89 -25.62
N ARG A 483 -4.09 28.71 -25.37
CA ARG A 483 -3.27 28.03 -26.38
C ARG A 483 -4.04 27.85 -27.69
N ASN A 484 -5.27 27.35 -27.62
CA ASN A 484 -6.13 27.18 -28.80
C ASN A 484 -6.46 28.51 -29.52
N ARG A 485 -6.43 29.62 -28.79
CA ARG A 485 -6.58 30.96 -29.37
C ARG A 485 -5.26 31.47 -29.95
N LEU A 486 -4.12 31.17 -29.33
CA LEU A 486 -2.78 31.51 -29.82
C LEU A 486 -2.48 30.78 -31.12
N VAL A 487 -2.70 29.48 -31.17
CA VAL A 487 -2.48 28.66 -32.38
C VAL A 487 -3.24 29.24 -33.58
N ARG A 488 -4.50 29.63 -33.38
CA ARG A 488 -5.32 30.30 -34.42
C ARG A 488 -4.81 31.68 -34.85
N LEU A 489 -4.02 32.36 -34.02
CA LEU A 489 -3.57 33.74 -34.26
C LEU A 489 -2.14 33.80 -34.83
N VAL A 490 -1.26 32.90 -34.39
CA VAL A 490 0.18 32.97 -34.68
C VAL A 490 0.75 31.68 -35.26
N GLY A 491 -0.05 30.61 -35.36
CA GLY A 491 0.44 29.29 -35.73
C GLY A 491 0.98 28.51 -34.53
N GLU A 492 1.29 27.24 -34.74
CA GLU A 492 1.63 26.30 -33.67
C GLU A 492 3.00 26.61 -33.01
N GLU A 493 4.00 26.91 -33.83
CA GLU A 493 5.36 27.24 -33.38
C GLU A 493 5.40 28.50 -32.50
N ASP A 494 4.84 29.62 -33.00
CA ASP A 494 4.78 30.88 -32.23
C ASP A 494 3.85 30.74 -31.01
N ALA A 495 2.77 29.97 -31.08
CA ALA A 495 1.90 29.75 -29.92
C ALA A 495 2.64 29.03 -28.79
N ASN A 496 3.43 28.02 -29.11
CA ASN A 496 4.24 27.29 -28.14
C ASN A 496 5.29 28.23 -27.52
N ALA A 497 6.04 28.95 -28.35
CA ALA A 497 7.06 29.92 -27.91
C ALA A 497 6.51 31.06 -27.02
N LEU A 498 5.26 31.48 -27.23
CA LEU A 498 4.60 32.53 -26.43
C LEU A 498 4.03 32.00 -25.11
N THR A 499 3.88 30.69 -24.98
CA THR A 499 3.43 30.02 -23.74
C THR A 499 4.57 29.45 -22.90
N SER A 500 5.75 29.24 -23.49
CA SER A 500 7.00 28.94 -22.79
C SER A 500 7.63 30.24 -22.26
N GLY A 501 7.99 30.30 -20.97
CA GLY A 501 8.68 31.46 -20.40
C GLY A 501 7.77 32.62 -19.98
N ILE A 502 6.52 32.34 -19.56
CA ILE A 502 5.63 33.39 -19.04
C ILE A 502 6.21 33.93 -17.72
N ARG A 503 6.89 35.08 -17.81
CA ARG A 503 7.44 35.83 -16.67
C ARG A 503 6.41 36.78 -16.07
N VAL A 504 6.32 36.81 -14.74
CA VAL A 504 5.65 37.88 -13.99
C VAL A 504 6.56 38.42 -12.91
N GLY A 505 6.69 39.74 -12.85
CA GLY A 505 7.53 40.41 -11.85
C GLY A 505 9.03 40.12 -11.93
N GLY A 506 9.51 39.45 -12.99
CA GLY A 506 10.91 39.05 -13.15
C GLY A 506 11.26 37.65 -12.60
N GLY A 507 10.31 36.94 -11.98
CA GLY A 507 10.50 35.57 -11.47
C GLY A 507 10.14 34.48 -12.50
N ARG A 508 10.75 33.29 -12.36
CA ARG A 508 10.35 32.04 -13.04
C ARG A 508 9.43 31.21 -12.13
N LEU A 509 8.81 30.16 -12.69
CA LEU A 509 7.90 29.27 -11.96
C LEU A 509 8.59 28.59 -10.76
N GLU A 510 7.87 28.44 -9.66
CA GLU A 510 8.36 27.80 -8.42
C GLU A 510 8.79 26.33 -8.64
N SER A 511 8.25 25.67 -9.67
CA SER A 511 8.66 24.32 -10.11
C SER A 511 10.11 24.22 -10.62
N LEU A 512 10.71 25.33 -11.04
CA LEU A 512 12.15 25.45 -11.36
C LEU A 512 12.99 25.85 -10.14
N GLY A 513 12.34 26.17 -9.01
CA GLY A 513 12.97 26.66 -7.79
C GLY A 513 14.15 25.82 -7.32
N PRO A 514 14.02 24.48 -7.16
CA PRO A 514 15.13 23.64 -6.74
C PRO A 514 16.31 23.66 -7.70
N LEU A 515 16.06 23.64 -9.02
CA LEU A 515 17.10 23.68 -10.04
C LEU A 515 17.84 25.03 -10.04
N LEU A 516 17.11 26.15 -10.01
CA LEU A 516 17.70 27.48 -9.96
C LEU A 516 18.41 27.72 -8.62
N GLY A 517 17.83 27.26 -7.52
CA GLY A 517 18.45 27.30 -6.19
C GLY A 517 19.76 26.53 -6.16
N LEU A 518 19.82 25.36 -6.79
CA LEU A 518 21.01 24.52 -6.83
C LEU A 518 22.13 25.19 -7.65
N ALA A 519 21.78 25.84 -8.77
CA ALA A 519 22.74 26.63 -9.54
C ALA A 519 23.29 27.83 -8.74
N ARG A 520 22.42 28.54 -7.99
CA ARG A 520 22.83 29.64 -7.10
C ARG A 520 23.71 29.15 -5.95
N LEU A 521 23.42 27.99 -5.39
CA LEU A 521 24.24 27.34 -4.37
C LEU A 521 25.61 26.95 -4.93
N GLY A 522 25.67 26.38 -6.14
CA GLY A 522 26.91 26.04 -6.83
C GLY A 522 27.80 27.25 -7.13
N ARG A 523 27.20 28.43 -7.34
CA ARG A 523 27.91 29.72 -7.49
C ARG A 523 28.22 30.43 -6.17
N GLY A 524 27.79 29.89 -5.03
CA GLY A 524 28.00 30.51 -3.72
C GLY A 524 27.12 31.74 -3.42
N GLU A 525 26.03 31.95 -4.16
CA GLU A 525 25.09 33.07 -3.94
C GLU A 525 24.12 32.85 -2.77
N ILE A 526 23.90 31.58 -2.40
CA ILE A 526 23.11 31.16 -1.24
C ILE A 526 23.88 30.05 -0.51
N ASP A 527 23.62 29.88 0.78
CA ASP A 527 24.16 28.78 1.57
C ASP A 527 23.26 27.53 1.56
N ARG A 528 23.80 26.43 2.09
CA ARG A 528 23.10 25.13 2.17
C ARG A 528 21.83 25.22 3.02
N GLU A 529 21.85 25.99 4.10
CA GLU A 529 20.72 26.15 5.02
C GLU A 529 19.55 26.86 4.33
N THR A 530 19.82 27.96 3.63
CA THR A 530 18.83 28.71 2.84
C THR A 530 18.23 27.84 1.76
N PHE A 531 19.03 27.01 1.08
CA PHE A 531 18.54 26.06 0.09
C PHE A 531 17.63 24.99 0.72
N ALA A 532 18.06 24.35 1.82
CA ALA A 532 17.28 23.34 2.53
C ALA A 532 15.96 23.91 3.08
N ARG A 533 15.98 25.09 3.72
CA ARG A 533 14.77 25.74 4.23
C ARG A 533 13.76 26.04 3.12
N ARG A 534 14.25 26.50 1.96
CA ARG A 534 13.38 26.90 0.85
C ARG A 534 12.81 25.71 0.08
N TYR A 535 13.61 24.67 -0.18
CA TYR A 535 13.27 23.59 -1.11
C TYR A 535 13.27 22.19 -0.51
N GLY A 536 13.67 22.03 0.75
CA GLY A 536 13.80 20.73 1.42
C GLY A 536 12.49 19.98 1.60
N HIS A 537 11.34 20.62 1.40
CA HIS A 537 10.02 19.98 1.37
C HIS A 537 9.65 19.35 0.02
N ARG A 538 10.45 19.59 -1.03
CA ARG A 538 10.16 19.11 -2.39
C ARG A 538 10.87 17.78 -2.65
N CYS A 539 10.11 16.72 -2.89
CA CYS A 539 10.65 15.39 -3.17
C CYS A 539 9.77 14.60 -4.16
N PRO A 540 10.22 13.41 -4.62
CA PRO A 540 9.40 12.56 -5.48
C PRO A 540 8.06 12.15 -4.87
N ASP A 541 8.00 11.92 -3.56
CA ASP A 541 6.77 11.54 -2.87
C ASP A 541 6.24 12.70 -2.01
N GLU A 542 5.89 13.82 -2.66
CA GLU A 542 5.49 15.09 -2.00
C GLU A 542 4.37 14.90 -0.95
N PHE A 543 3.46 13.95 -1.17
CA PHE A 543 2.31 13.69 -0.29
C PHE A 543 2.54 12.56 0.72
N GLU A 544 3.46 11.63 0.47
CA GLU A 544 3.68 10.51 1.39
C GLU A 544 4.33 11.05 2.67
N LEU A 545 3.64 10.86 3.80
CA LEU A 545 4.07 11.30 5.11
C LEU A 545 5.17 10.42 5.67
N SER A 546 5.21 9.12 5.35
CA SER A 546 6.26 8.22 5.79
C SER A 546 7.58 8.42 5.04
N ALA A 547 7.55 9.08 3.87
CA ALA A 547 8.73 9.39 3.09
C ALA A 547 9.53 10.54 3.73
N PRO A 548 10.85 10.37 3.92
CA PRO A 548 11.71 11.43 4.45
C PRO A 548 11.73 12.62 3.51
N ARG A 549 11.78 13.83 4.10
CA ARG A 549 11.94 15.06 3.33
C ARG A 549 13.42 15.28 3.06
N PRO A 550 13.80 15.73 1.85
CA PRO A 550 15.21 15.94 1.53
C PRO A 550 15.93 16.94 2.45
N GLY A 551 15.20 17.92 3.01
CA GLY A 551 15.76 18.82 4.01
C GLY A 551 16.10 18.16 5.36
N GLU A 552 15.69 16.91 5.59
CA GLU A 552 16.04 16.09 6.76
C GLU A 552 17.38 15.35 6.57
N ASP A 553 17.88 15.21 5.33
CA ASP A 553 19.12 14.50 5.01
C ASP A 553 20.29 15.47 4.80
N PRO A 554 21.33 15.45 5.67
CA PRO A 554 22.51 16.29 5.54
C PRO A 554 23.28 16.12 4.22
N GLU A 555 23.23 14.92 3.63
CA GLU A 555 23.99 14.56 2.42
C GLU A 555 23.21 14.83 1.12
N TRP A 556 21.92 15.13 1.20
CA TRP A 556 21.06 15.33 0.03
C TRP A 556 21.61 16.40 -0.93
N ILE A 557 22.01 17.54 -0.38
CA ILE A 557 22.55 18.67 -1.16
C ILE A 557 23.86 18.26 -1.85
N GLY A 558 24.72 17.51 -1.16
CA GLY A 558 25.97 17.00 -1.71
C GLY A 558 25.72 16.11 -2.93
N ARG A 559 24.76 15.17 -2.82
CA ARG A 559 24.37 14.30 -3.94
C ARG A 559 23.75 15.08 -5.10
N LEU A 560 22.93 16.11 -4.83
CA LEU A 560 22.39 16.98 -5.87
C LEU A 560 23.47 17.75 -6.62
N LEU A 561 24.43 18.34 -5.91
CA LEU A 561 25.55 19.06 -6.53
C LEU A 561 26.41 18.13 -7.39
N ALA A 562 26.64 16.88 -6.95
CA ALA A 562 27.36 15.88 -7.74
C ALA A 562 26.58 15.45 -9.00
N ALA A 563 25.25 15.33 -8.92
CA ALA A 563 24.39 14.95 -10.03
C ALA A 563 24.13 16.10 -11.04
N SER A 564 24.20 17.35 -10.58
CA SER A 564 23.92 18.56 -11.34
C SER A 564 25.19 19.17 -11.94
N ALA A 565 25.72 18.55 -12.99
CA ALA A 565 26.91 19.03 -13.70
C ALA A 565 26.64 20.12 -14.76
N THR A 566 25.36 20.46 -15.04
CA THR A 566 24.99 21.37 -16.13
C THR A 566 24.17 22.55 -15.60
N ASP A 567 24.70 23.77 -15.75
CA ASP A 567 23.96 24.99 -15.42
C ASP A 567 22.80 25.18 -16.42
N PRO A 568 21.53 25.29 -15.98
CA PRO A 568 20.39 25.52 -16.86
C PRO A 568 20.38 26.89 -17.52
N ALA A 569 21.26 27.82 -17.13
CA ALA A 569 21.28 29.20 -17.61
C ALA A 569 21.23 29.29 -19.15
N GLU A 570 22.05 28.50 -19.85
CA GLU A 570 22.10 28.53 -21.32
C GLU A 570 20.78 28.09 -21.97
N LEU A 571 20.16 27.00 -21.46
CA LEU A 571 18.86 26.52 -21.95
C LEU A 571 17.76 27.58 -21.73
N LEU A 572 17.77 28.21 -20.56
CA LEU A 572 16.82 29.24 -20.18
C LEU A 572 17.00 30.54 -20.99
N GLU A 573 18.23 30.94 -21.27
CA GLU A 573 18.53 32.10 -22.13
C GLU A 573 18.10 31.88 -23.57
N ARG A 574 18.41 30.71 -24.13
CA ARG A 574 17.94 30.30 -25.47
C ARG A 574 16.41 30.34 -25.55
N GLN A 575 15.71 29.85 -24.53
CA GLN A 575 14.25 29.91 -24.52
C GLN A 575 13.69 31.32 -24.38
N ASP A 576 14.31 32.17 -23.57
CA ASP A 576 13.92 33.58 -23.49
C ASP A 576 14.06 34.28 -24.86
N GLU A 577 15.09 33.96 -25.64
CA GLU A 577 15.29 34.49 -26.99
C GLU A 577 14.21 34.03 -27.98
N VAL A 578 13.86 32.74 -27.95
CA VAL A 578 12.77 32.17 -28.75
C VAL A 578 11.45 32.89 -28.47
N GLY A 579 11.11 33.07 -27.20
CA GLY A 579 9.91 33.81 -26.78
C GLY A 579 9.94 35.29 -27.21
N ARG A 580 11.09 35.97 -27.08
CA ARG A 580 11.28 37.36 -27.56
C ARG A 580 11.13 37.46 -29.08
N ALA A 581 11.65 36.50 -29.83
CA ALA A 581 11.52 36.45 -31.29
C ALA A 581 10.06 36.24 -31.72
N ALA A 582 9.33 35.34 -31.08
CA ALA A 582 7.90 35.11 -31.35
C ALA A 582 7.06 36.37 -31.06
N TRP A 583 7.32 37.07 -29.95
CA TRP A 583 6.67 38.36 -29.66
C TRP A 583 6.99 39.45 -30.70
N ARG A 584 8.24 39.51 -31.21
CA ARG A 584 8.61 40.43 -32.30
C ARG A 584 7.81 40.15 -33.56
N ARG A 585 7.82 38.90 -34.04
CA ARG A 585 7.04 38.45 -35.21
C ARG A 585 5.56 38.77 -35.07
N PHE A 586 4.97 38.47 -33.92
CA PHE A 586 3.54 38.73 -33.70
C PHE A 586 3.21 40.23 -33.64
N ARG A 587 4.09 41.04 -33.04
CA ARG A 587 3.94 42.50 -32.99
C ARG A 587 4.03 43.13 -34.38
N GLU A 588 4.91 42.64 -35.24
CA GLU A 588 5.05 43.09 -36.63
C GLU A 588 3.79 42.77 -37.45
N ARG A 589 3.24 41.56 -37.30
CA ARG A 589 2.02 41.14 -38.01
C ARG A 589 0.74 41.82 -37.49
N ALA A 590 0.62 42.03 -36.18
CA ALA A 590 -0.64 42.47 -35.55
C ALA A 590 -0.43 43.29 -34.25
N PRO A 591 0.07 44.55 -34.33
CA PRO A 591 0.56 45.29 -33.16
C PRO A 591 -0.49 45.55 -32.07
N ARG A 592 -1.72 45.95 -32.43
CA ARG A 592 -2.80 46.18 -31.45
C ARG A 592 -3.27 44.89 -30.77
N ARG A 593 -3.29 43.77 -31.51
CA ARG A 593 -3.66 42.45 -30.96
C ARG A 593 -2.55 41.92 -30.06
N ALA A 594 -1.28 42.10 -30.45
CA ALA A 594 -0.11 41.75 -29.66
C ALA A 594 -0.09 42.47 -28.30
N ALA A 595 -0.30 43.80 -28.28
CA ALA A 595 -0.34 44.55 -27.02
C ALA A 595 -1.48 44.09 -26.09
N ARG A 596 -2.67 43.83 -26.63
CA ARG A 596 -3.82 43.33 -25.84
C ARG A 596 -3.55 41.93 -25.29
N LEU A 597 -2.93 41.07 -26.08
CA LEU A 597 -2.61 39.71 -25.69
C LEU A 597 -1.50 39.66 -24.66
N ARG A 598 -0.48 40.51 -24.78
CA ARG A 598 0.62 40.62 -23.81
C ARG A 598 0.09 40.88 -22.40
N ARG A 599 -0.78 41.90 -22.25
CA ARG A 599 -1.43 42.20 -20.96
C ARG A 599 -2.23 41.03 -20.38
N LYS A 600 -2.81 40.17 -21.24
CA LYS A 600 -3.53 38.97 -20.80
C LYS A 600 -2.55 37.89 -20.34
N VAL A 601 -1.49 37.64 -21.12
CA VAL A 601 -0.42 36.71 -20.78
C VAL A 601 0.24 37.10 -19.45
N ASP A 602 0.57 38.37 -19.26
CA ASP A 602 1.16 38.86 -18.00
C ASP A 602 0.21 38.64 -16.80
N ARG A 603 -1.10 38.90 -16.97
CA ARG A 603 -2.09 38.63 -15.91
C ARG A 603 -2.20 37.14 -15.58
N TRP A 604 -2.21 36.28 -16.60
CA TRP A 604 -2.32 34.84 -16.39
C TRP A 604 -1.07 34.23 -15.80
N GLY A 605 0.10 34.72 -16.17
CA GLY A 605 1.36 34.34 -15.53
C GLY A 605 1.31 34.56 -14.01
N ALA A 606 0.68 35.66 -13.55
CA ALA A 606 0.59 35.98 -12.13
C ALA A 606 -0.28 34.95 -11.40
N ILE A 607 -1.35 34.49 -12.05
CA ILE A 607 -2.26 33.46 -11.54
C ILE A 607 -1.56 32.10 -11.49
N VAL A 608 -0.81 31.74 -12.54
CA VAL A 608 -0.05 30.48 -12.58
C VAL A 608 1.00 30.47 -11.48
N GLN A 609 1.76 31.55 -11.34
CA GLN A 609 2.77 31.68 -10.31
C GLN A 609 2.16 31.56 -8.91
N ALA A 610 1.09 32.30 -8.61
CA ALA A 610 0.41 32.21 -7.32
C ALA A 610 -0.14 30.80 -7.02
N ARG A 611 -0.57 30.06 -8.06
CA ARG A 611 -1.00 28.65 -7.93
C ARG A 611 0.17 27.72 -7.64
N GLU A 612 1.30 27.90 -8.31
CA GLU A 612 2.52 27.10 -8.07
C GLU A 612 3.11 27.36 -6.68
N GLU A 613 3.14 28.62 -6.24
CA GLU A 613 3.54 28.99 -4.88
C GLU A 613 2.57 28.39 -3.84
N ALA A 614 1.26 28.50 -4.06
CA ALA A 614 0.26 27.88 -3.18
C ALA A 614 0.38 26.35 -3.11
N ARG A 615 0.73 25.69 -4.23
CA ARG A 615 1.03 24.25 -4.25
C ARG A 615 2.27 23.96 -3.40
N SER A 616 3.35 24.73 -3.58
CA SER A 616 4.58 24.57 -2.79
C SER A 616 4.31 24.66 -1.29
N GLU A 617 3.53 25.64 -0.85
CA GLU A 617 3.16 25.80 0.57
C GLU A 617 2.19 24.72 1.06
N THR A 618 1.32 24.20 0.18
CA THR A 618 0.52 23.02 0.49
C THR A 618 1.42 21.81 0.74
N ILE A 619 2.42 21.55 -0.10
CA ILE A 619 3.38 20.45 0.13
C ILE A 619 4.18 20.68 1.41
N ARG A 620 4.55 21.93 1.73
CA ARG A 620 5.21 22.25 2.99
C ARG A 620 4.36 21.88 4.20
N SER A 621 3.02 22.02 4.11
CA SER A 621 2.13 21.57 5.18
C SER A 621 2.15 20.04 5.39
N PHE A 622 2.42 19.22 4.36
CA PHE A 622 2.65 17.78 4.52
C PHE A 622 3.97 17.46 5.24
N TRP A 623 4.96 18.37 5.22
CA TRP A 623 6.13 18.25 6.08
C TRP A 623 5.77 18.51 7.55
N VAL A 624 4.95 19.52 7.83
CA VAL A 624 4.43 19.78 9.18
C VAL A 624 3.66 18.57 9.71
N LEU A 625 2.83 17.94 8.87
CA LEU A 625 2.12 16.70 9.23
C LEU A 625 3.08 15.54 9.50
N ARG A 626 4.16 15.39 8.73
CA ARG A 626 5.18 14.37 8.98
C ARG A 626 5.84 14.57 10.35
N ASP A 627 6.27 15.79 10.66
CA ASP A 627 6.86 16.09 11.97
C ASP A 627 5.89 15.78 13.11
N PHE A 628 4.60 16.06 12.93
CA PHE A 628 3.56 15.70 13.89
C PHE A 628 3.51 14.19 14.15
N VAL A 629 3.54 13.37 13.09
CA VAL A 629 3.51 11.90 13.21
C VAL A 629 4.78 11.36 13.84
N LEU A 630 5.96 11.88 13.46
CA LEU A 630 7.24 11.50 14.06
C LEU A 630 7.26 11.79 15.56
N ARG A 631 6.84 13.00 15.95
CA ARG A 631 6.74 13.38 17.37
C ARG A 631 5.74 12.52 18.13
N ALA A 632 4.61 12.18 17.51
CA ALA A 632 3.64 11.26 18.11
C ALA A 632 4.26 9.87 18.31
N GLY A 633 5.09 9.41 17.36
CA GLY A 633 5.79 8.13 17.43
C GLY A 633 6.78 8.09 18.59
N GLU A 634 7.50 9.18 18.82
CA GLU A 634 8.40 9.37 19.97
C GLU A 634 7.63 9.35 21.30
N LEU A 635 6.57 10.15 21.43
CA LEU A 635 5.82 10.29 22.68
C LEU A 635 5.08 9.02 23.09
N THR A 636 4.67 8.21 22.11
CA THR A 636 3.93 6.96 22.35
C THR A 636 4.82 5.73 22.43
N GLY A 637 6.08 5.83 22.00
CA GLY A 637 7.02 4.70 21.93
C GLY A 637 6.76 3.75 20.76
N HIS A 638 5.96 4.15 19.77
CA HIS A 638 5.59 3.33 18.60
C HIS A 638 6.31 3.73 17.31
N GLY A 639 7.06 4.83 17.30
CA GLY A 639 7.89 5.25 16.16
C GLY A 639 7.12 5.25 14.82
N ASP A 640 7.71 4.62 13.80
CA ASP A 640 7.18 4.58 12.44
C ASP A 640 5.89 3.77 12.27
N ASP A 641 5.47 2.99 13.27
CA ASP A 641 4.20 2.25 13.21
C ASP A 641 3.01 3.20 13.10
N LEU A 642 3.13 4.44 13.58
CA LEU A 642 2.07 5.44 13.48
C LEU A 642 1.77 5.88 12.04
N PHE A 643 2.71 5.73 11.09
CA PHE A 643 2.38 5.97 9.67
C PHE A 643 1.35 4.98 9.13
N PHE A 644 1.20 3.81 9.75
CA PHE A 644 0.19 2.81 9.40
C PHE A 644 -1.15 3.02 10.12
N LEU A 645 -1.32 4.15 10.80
CA LEU A 645 -2.57 4.58 11.39
C LEU A 645 -3.07 5.85 10.70
N THR A 646 -4.39 6.01 10.61
CA THR A 646 -4.99 7.28 10.21
C THR A 646 -4.71 8.36 11.26
N ILE A 647 -4.77 9.63 10.88
CA ILE A 647 -4.55 10.74 11.84
C ILE A 647 -5.50 10.66 13.05
N ASP A 648 -6.76 10.28 12.85
CA ASP A 648 -7.72 10.13 13.94
C ASP A 648 -7.34 8.98 14.89
N GLU A 649 -6.82 7.87 14.36
CA GLU A 649 -6.29 6.75 15.14
C GLU A 649 -5.01 7.15 15.90
N ILE A 650 -4.13 7.96 15.30
CA ILE A 650 -2.95 8.51 15.99
C ILE A 650 -3.38 9.39 17.17
N LEU A 651 -4.41 10.22 16.99
CA LEU A 651 -4.97 11.03 18.08
C LEU A 651 -5.61 10.19 19.19
N ASP A 652 -6.18 9.01 18.87
CA ASP A 652 -6.66 8.05 19.86
C ASP A 652 -5.51 7.42 20.64
N VAL A 653 -4.44 6.99 19.96
CA VAL A 653 -3.23 6.45 20.59
C VAL A 653 -2.58 7.48 21.52
N LEU A 654 -2.48 8.74 21.11
CA LEU A 654 -1.98 9.83 21.95
C LEU A 654 -2.83 10.08 23.21
N ARG A 655 -4.11 9.67 23.22
CA ARG A 655 -4.99 9.73 24.39
C ARG A 655 -4.97 8.44 25.23
N GLY A 656 -4.14 7.47 24.88
CA GLY A 656 -3.98 6.19 25.58
C GLY A 656 -4.75 5.02 24.96
N GLY A 657 -5.42 5.21 23.82
CA GLY A 657 -6.09 4.14 23.08
C GLY A 657 -5.10 3.12 22.53
N ARG A 658 -5.33 1.82 22.77
CA ARG A 658 -4.45 0.74 22.24
C ARG A 658 -5.05 -0.03 21.08
N ARG A 659 -6.36 0.09 20.86
CA ARG A 659 -7.06 -0.66 19.82
C ARG A 659 -6.52 -0.40 18.41
N PRO A 660 -6.19 0.84 17.99
CA PRO A 660 -5.70 1.08 16.63
C PRO A 660 -4.40 0.32 16.30
N LEU A 661 -3.51 0.14 17.29
CA LEU A 661 -2.21 -0.51 17.12
C LEU A 661 -2.32 -1.97 16.64
N SER A 662 -3.44 -2.64 16.94
CA SER A 662 -3.68 -4.01 16.48
C SER A 662 -3.72 -4.15 14.95
N SER A 663 -4.02 -3.07 14.21
CA SER A 663 -4.11 -3.06 12.75
C SER A 663 -2.77 -2.80 12.04
N VAL A 664 -1.73 -2.38 12.76
CA VAL A 664 -0.46 -1.93 12.17
C VAL A 664 0.21 -3.03 11.36
N ALA A 665 0.30 -4.24 11.90
CA ALA A 665 0.96 -5.36 11.23
C ALA A 665 0.28 -5.72 9.91
N GLU A 666 -1.05 -5.81 9.90
CA GLU A 666 -1.85 -6.09 8.70
C GLU A 666 -1.72 -4.99 7.65
N ARG A 667 -1.70 -3.73 8.07
CA ARG A 667 -1.56 -2.55 7.20
C ARG A 667 -0.16 -2.41 6.61
N ARG A 668 0.87 -2.75 7.38
CA ARG A 668 2.26 -2.82 6.91
C ARG A 668 2.42 -3.90 5.86
N ALA A 669 1.87 -5.10 6.11
CA ALA A 669 1.86 -6.18 5.13
C ALA A 669 1.11 -5.79 3.84
N ALA A 670 -0.03 -5.11 3.96
CA ALA A 670 -0.76 -4.59 2.80
C ALA A 670 0.06 -3.56 2.00
N TYR A 671 0.70 -2.60 2.69
CA TYR A 671 1.55 -1.59 2.07
C TYR A 671 2.72 -2.22 1.28
N GLU A 672 3.48 -3.11 1.91
CA GLU A 672 4.62 -3.77 1.29
C GLU A 672 4.20 -4.60 0.08
N HIS A 673 3.09 -5.33 0.20
CA HIS A 673 2.51 -6.10 -0.90
C HIS A 673 2.12 -5.21 -2.08
N TYR A 674 1.30 -4.18 -1.88
CA TYR A 674 0.87 -3.29 -2.97
C TYR A 674 2.04 -2.50 -3.57
N ARG A 675 3.07 -2.18 -2.78
CA ARG A 675 4.29 -1.53 -3.25
C ARG A 675 5.12 -2.46 -4.14
N SER A 676 5.07 -3.77 -3.91
CA SER A 676 5.74 -4.77 -4.76
C SER A 676 5.07 -4.95 -6.12
N LEU A 677 3.78 -4.59 -6.25
CA LEU A 677 3.05 -4.69 -7.52
C LEU A 677 3.47 -3.58 -8.50
N PRO A 678 3.45 -3.86 -9.82
CA PRO A 678 3.77 -2.87 -10.85
C PRO A 678 2.80 -1.68 -10.82
N PRO A 679 3.17 -0.53 -11.40
CA PRO A 679 2.28 0.61 -11.58
C PRO A 679 0.97 0.19 -12.27
N TYR A 680 -0.16 0.61 -11.71
CA TYR A 680 -1.49 0.23 -12.20
C TYR A 680 -1.94 1.02 -13.42
N PRO A 681 -2.97 0.55 -14.15
CA PRO A 681 -3.49 1.21 -15.34
C PRO A 681 -3.89 2.66 -15.12
N GLY A 682 -3.58 3.54 -16.08
CA GLY A 682 -3.95 4.95 -16.00
C GLY A 682 -5.46 5.19 -15.84
N VAL A 683 -6.26 4.31 -16.44
CA VAL A 683 -7.73 4.30 -16.39
C VAL A 683 -8.24 2.92 -15.99
N ILE A 684 -9.14 2.87 -15.01
CA ILE A 684 -9.74 1.62 -14.51
C ILE A 684 -11.27 1.73 -14.59
N ARG A 685 -11.91 0.80 -15.32
CA ARG A 685 -13.35 0.68 -15.45
C ARG A 685 -13.87 -0.56 -14.72
N GLY A 686 -14.70 -0.31 -13.71
CA GLY A 686 -15.35 -1.35 -12.90
C GLY A 686 -14.46 -1.90 -11.78
N ARG A 687 -14.66 -3.18 -11.43
CA ARG A 687 -13.93 -3.85 -10.33
C ARG A 687 -12.54 -4.27 -10.81
N PHE A 688 -11.51 -3.87 -10.10
CA PHE A 688 -10.11 -4.14 -10.44
C PHE A 688 -9.45 -5.01 -9.39
N ASP A 689 -8.79 -6.07 -9.82
CA ASP A 689 -7.95 -6.93 -8.97
C ASP A 689 -6.48 -6.68 -9.33
N PRO A 690 -5.73 -5.95 -8.48
CA PRO A 690 -4.33 -5.61 -8.75
C PRO A 690 -3.42 -6.83 -8.96
N GLU A 691 -3.67 -7.92 -8.25
CA GLU A 691 -2.81 -9.11 -8.29
C GLU A 691 -3.03 -9.91 -9.55
N ARG A 692 -4.31 -10.16 -9.86
CA ARG A 692 -4.66 -10.84 -11.10
C ARG A 692 -4.19 -10.06 -12.31
N TRP A 693 -4.33 -8.73 -12.29
CA TRP A 693 -3.84 -7.87 -13.35
C TRP A 693 -2.30 -7.88 -13.46
N ALA A 694 -1.59 -7.83 -12.33
CA ALA A 694 -0.12 -7.86 -12.34
C ALA A 694 0.45 -9.21 -12.83
N ALA A 695 -0.24 -10.32 -12.54
CA ALA A 695 0.14 -11.66 -12.98
C ALA A 695 -0.12 -11.93 -14.47
N ASP A 696 -0.96 -11.12 -15.12
CA ASP A 696 -1.29 -11.27 -16.53
C ASP A 696 -0.11 -10.79 -17.41
N PRO A 697 0.47 -11.65 -18.27
CA PRO A 697 1.54 -11.26 -19.18
C PRO A 697 1.06 -10.32 -20.30
N ASP A 698 -0.22 -10.34 -20.65
CA ASP A 698 -0.83 -9.53 -21.71
C ASP A 698 -1.47 -8.25 -21.15
N ARG A 699 -1.16 -7.90 -19.89
CA ARG A 699 -1.71 -6.71 -19.22
C ARG A 699 -1.37 -5.42 -19.95
N ARG A 700 -2.32 -4.49 -19.95
CA ARG A 700 -2.16 -3.12 -20.45
C ARG A 700 -1.94 -2.13 -19.32
N GLY A 701 -0.91 -1.28 -19.44
CA GLY A 701 -0.58 -0.21 -18.49
C GLY A 701 -1.41 1.07 -18.64
N ASP A 702 -2.13 1.23 -19.74
CA ASP A 702 -2.90 2.45 -20.01
C ASP A 702 -4.38 2.33 -19.59
N VAL A 703 -4.97 1.14 -19.75
CA VAL A 703 -6.39 0.92 -19.49
C VAL A 703 -6.72 -0.49 -18.99
N PHE A 704 -7.70 -0.56 -18.09
CA PHE A 704 -8.36 -1.80 -17.68
C PHE A 704 -9.88 -1.64 -17.72
N ASP A 705 -10.58 -2.62 -18.28
CA ASP A 705 -12.05 -2.71 -18.27
C ASP A 705 -12.50 -4.10 -17.83
N SER A 706 -13.23 -4.16 -16.71
CA SER A 706 -13.79 -5.43 -16.21
C SER A 706 -14.88 -6.03 -17.10
N HIS A 707 -15.41 -5.26 -18.07
CA HIS A 707 -16.51 -5.68 -18.95
C HIS A 707 -16.07 -6.04 -20.37
N ALA A 708 -14.80 -5.84 -20.71
CA ALA A 708 -14.28 -6.06 -22.06
C ALA A 708 -12.88 -6.68 -22.03
N PRO A 709 -12.54 -7.58 -22.98
CA PRO A 709 -11.17 -8.06 -23.10
C PRO A 709 -10.22 -6.91 -23.50
N PRO A 710 -8.93 -7.02 -23.16
CA PRO A 710 -7.96 -5.99 -23.53
C PRO A 710 -7.88 -5.88 -25.06
N ALA A 711 -8.17 -4.69 -25.60
CA ALA A 711 -7.93 -4.40 -27.01
C ALA A 711 -6.42 -4.39 -27.30
N PRO A 712 -5.95 -4.77 -28.50
CA PRO A 712 -4.54 -4.71 -28.84
C PRO A 712 -4.01 -3.27 -28.73
N ALA A 713 -2.77 -3.13 -28.25
CA ALA A 713 -2.09 -1.84 -28.16
C ALA A 713 -1.77 -1.31 -29.58
N PRO A 714 -1.84 0.02 -29.82
CA PRO A 714 -1.43 0.60 -31.10
C PRO A 714 0.06 0.38 -31.37
N GLU A 715 0.49 0.19 -32.61
CA GLU A 715 1.92 -0.01 -32.96
C GLU A 715 2.82 1.16 -32.55
N THR A 716 2.30 2.39 -32.57
CA THR A 716 3.03 3.59 -32.13
C THR A 716 2.66 3.94 -30.69
N VAL A 717 3.66 4.28 -29.87
CA VAL A 717 3.42 4.86 -28.55
C VAL A 717 2.98 6.32 -28.74
N THR A 718 1.78 6.65 -28.25
CA THR A 718 1.23 8.01 -28.37
C THR A 718 0.88 8.55 -27.00
N GLY A 719 1.17 9.82 -26.78
CA GLY A 719 0.78 10.57 -25.59
C GLY A 719 0.32 11.97 -25.97
N PHE A 720 0.33 12.86 -25.00
CA PHE A 720 0.06 14.28 -25.20
C PHE A 720 1.32 15.04 -25.63
N PRO A 721 1.16 16.06 -26.50
CA PRO A 721 2.20 17.05 -26.75
C PRO A 721 2.57 17.80 -25.46
N GLY A 722 3.71 17.45 -24.88
CA GLY A 722 4.25 18.08 -23.67
C GLY A 722 5.00 19.35 -24.04
N ALA A 723 6.10 19.22 -24.79
CA ALA A 723 6.92 20.33 -25.26
C ALA A 723 7.38 20.06 -26.69
N ALA A 724 7.29 21.07 -27.56
CA ALA A 724 7.53 20.90 -28.99
C ALA A 724 9.01 20.66 -29.33
N GLY A 725 9.24 19.94 -30.43
CA GLY A 725 10.54 19.61 -30.98
C GLY A 725 10.64 18.12 -31.30
N VAL A 726 11.61 17.77 -32.14
CA VAL A 726 11.85 16.39 -32.59
C VAL A 726 13.30 16.03 -32.29
N VAL A 727 13.50 14.94 -31.56
CA VAL A 727 14.82 14.45 -31.17
C VAL A 727 14.89 12.95 -31.38
N GLU A 728 16.05 12.47 -31.82
CA GLU A 728 16.40 11.06 -31.83
C GLU A 728 17.54 10.82 -30.84
N GLY A 729 17.46 9.73 -30.08
CA GLY A 729 18.47 9.42 -29.07
C GLY A 729 18.26 8.05 -28.45
N THR A 730 19.22 7.66 -27.62
CA THR A 730 19.13 6.44 -26.81
C THR A 730 18.15 6.66 -25.67
N ALA A 731 17.18 5.76 -25.53
CA ALA A 731 16.23 5.72 -24.43
C ALA A 731 16.94 5.23 -23.16
N ARG A 732 16.74 5.96 -22.07
CA ARG A 732 17.12 5.55 -20.72
C ARG A 732 15.86 5.40 -19.89
N VAL A 733 15.51 4.15 -19.55
CA VAL A 733 14.32 3.84 -18.75
C VAL A 733 14.70 3.93 -17.27
N ILE A 734 14.15 4.92 -16.58
CA ILE A 734 14.46 5.23 -15.17
C ILE A 734 13.18 5.16 -14.35
N THR A 735 13.12 4.23 -13.40
CA THR A 735 11.91 4.00 -12.58
C THR A 735 11.88 4.79 -11.28
N SER A 736 13.02 5.28 -10.81
CA SER A 736 13.12 6.08 -9.58
C SER A 736 14.19 7.18 -9.68
N MET A 737 14.12 8.19 -8.81
CA MET A 737 15.08 9.31 -8.82
C MET A 737 16.49 8.89 -8.45
N GLU A 738 16.63 7.86 -7.62
CA GLU A 738 17.91 7.31 -7.15
C GLU A 738 18.73 6.77 -8.33
N GLU A 739 18.05 6.24 -9.34
CA GLU A 739 18.63 5.78 -10.60
C GLU A 739 19.01 6.93 -11.56
N GLY A 740 18.68 8.18 -11.23
CA GLY A 740 18.91 9.35 -12.08
C GLY A 740 20.37 9.54 -12.53
N HIS A 741 21.33 8.97 -11.78
CA HIS A 741 22.74 8.96 -12.15
C HIS A 741 23.01 8.22 -13.47
N ARG A 742 22.16 7.25 -13.86
CA ARG A 742 22.23 6.47 -15.10
C ARG A 742 21.94 7.29 -16.37
N LEU A 743 21.29 8.46 -16.25
CA LEU A 743 20.90 9.27 -17.41
C LEU A 743 22.11 9.94 -18.09
N GLY A 744 22.61 9.39 -19.18
CA GLY A 744 23.67 10.01 -19.97
C GLY A 744 23.27 11.39 -20.52
N ARG A 745 24.25 12.27 -20.75
CA ARG A 745 24.00 13.56 -21.38
C ARG A 745 23.56 13.35 -22.83
N GLY A 746 22.41 13.92 -23.21
CA GLY A 746 21.85 13.79 -24.55
C GLY A 746 21.00 12.54 -24.76
N GLU A 747 20.79 11.72 -23.72
CA GLU A 747 19.86 10.59 -23.77
C GLU A 747 18.41 11.04 -23.57
N ILE A 748 17.46 10.18 -23.92
CA ILE A 748 16.03 10.43 -23.77
C ILE A 748 15.56 9.78 -22.47
N LEU A 749 15.06 10.60 -21.54
CA LEU A 749 14.51 10.12 -20.27
C LEU A 749 13.13 9.49 -20.52
N VAL A 750 12.99 8.20 -20.22
CA VAL A 750 11.70 7.48 -20.25
C VAL A 750 11.38 7.04 -18.82
N THR A 751 10.24 7.47 -18.27
CA THR A 751 9.85 7.15 -16.89
C THR A 751 8.34 7.09 -16.72
N THR A 752 7.85 6.51 -15.63
CA THR A 752 6.41 6.43 -15.38
C THR A 752 5.83 7.82 -15.13
N VAL A 753 6.55 8.64 -14.36
CA VAL A 753 6.04 9.90 -13.84
C VAL A 753 7.19 10.82 -13.45
N THR A 754 7.00 12.14 -13.57
CA THR A 754 7.95 13.12 -13.05
C THR A 754 7.24 14.16 -12.20
N ASN A 755 7.97 14.71 -11.25
CA ASN A 755 7.54 15.83 -10.42
C ASN A 755 8.73 16.74 -10.11
N VAL A 756 8.56 17.66 -9.17
CA VAL A 756 9.57 18.70 -8.88
C VAL A 756 10.89 18.11 -8.38
N GLY A 757 10.87 16.93 -7.77
CA GLY A 757 12.08 16.20 -7.40
C GLY A 757 12.94 15.80 -8.62
N TRP A 758 12.34 15.63 -9.79
CA TRP A 758 13.01 15.23 -11.04
C TRP A 758 13.61 16.38 -11.84
N THR A 759 13.20 17.61 -11.56
CA THR A 759 13.63 18.82 -12.28
C THR A 759 15.16 18.92 -12.46
N PRO A 760 16.02 18.54 -11.47
CA PRO A 760 17.47 18.58 -11.64
C PRO A 760 18.05 17.67 -12.75
N LEU A 761 17.32 16.62 -13.18
CA LEU A 761 17.77 15.72 -14.25
C LEU A 761 17.48 16.25 -15.65
N PHE A 762 16.47 17.12 -15.80
CA PHE A 762 15.99 17.58 -17.10
C PHE A 762 17.10 18.20 -17.96
N PRO A 763 18.03 19.05 -17.44
CA PRO A 763 19.10 19.61 -18.25
C PRO A 763 20.03 18.59 -18.95
N ARG A 764 20.06 17.32 -18.50
CA ARG A 764 20.82 16.23 -19.14
C ARG A 764 20.07 15.58 -20.29
N ALA A 765 18.73 15.61 -20.25
CA ALA A 765 17.87 14.91 -21.18
C ALA A 765 17.74 15.65 -22.51
N ALA A 766 17.86 14.92 -23.63
CA ALA A 766 17.55 15.46 -24.95
C ALA A 766 16.05 15.49 -25.23
N ALA A 767 15.28 14.60 -24.60
CA ALA A 767 13.82 14.61 -24.58
C ALA A 767 13.28 13.89 -23.32
N VAL A 768 12.01 14.13 -22.97
CA VAL A 768 11.34 13.50 -21.82
C VAL A 768 10.07 12.77 -22.27
N VAL A 769 9.93 11.51 -21.87
CA VAL A 769 8.75 10.67 -22.11
C VAL A 769 8.18 10.18 -20.78
N THR A 770 6.89 10.42 -20.51
CA THR A 770 6.23 9.95 -19.28
C THR A 770 4.91 9.21 -19.53
N ASP A 771 4.66 8.14 -18.78
CA ASP A 771 3.40 7.37 -18.87
C ASP A 771 2.22 8.08 -18.23
N VAL A 772 2.45 8.74 -17.11
CA VAL A 772 1.47 9.57 -16.43
C VAL A 772 1.72 11.03 -16.81
N GLY A 773 0.64 11.73 -17.14
CA GLY A 773 0.62 13.17 -17.29
C GLY A 773 -0.27 13.72 -18.38
N ALA A 774 -0.31 15.04 -18.47
CA ALA A 774 -1.08 15.79 -19.46
C ALA A 774 -0.39 17.10 -19.83
N PRO A 775 -0.88 17.86 -20.84
CA PRO A 775 -0.20 19.08 -21.31
C PRO A 775 0.05 20.16 -20.26
N LEU A 776 -0.61 20.10 -19.09
CA LEU A 776 -0.45 21.05 -17.98
C LEU A 776 0.31 20.44 -16.78
N SER A 777 0.92 19.27 -16.98
CA SER A 777 1.74 18.58 -15.98
C SER A 777 3.03 19.32 -15.65
N HIS A 778 3.63 18.95 -14.52
CA HIS A 778 4.96 19.43 -14.15
C HIS A 778 5.98 19.16 -15.25
N ALA A 779 6.01 17.92 -15.76
CA ALA A 779 6.92 17.49 -16.83
C ALA A 779 6.82 18.42 -18.05
N SER A 780 5.59 18.67 -18.52
CA SER A 780 5.32 19.52 -19.67
C SER A 780 5.74 20.97 -19.42
N ILE A 781 5.48 21.48 -18.22
CA ILE A 781 5.80 22.87 -17.84
C ILE A 781 7.32 23.07 -17.81
N VAL A 782 8.05 22.21 -17.10
CA VAL A 782 9.52 22.31 -16.99
C VAL A 782 10.19 22.09 -18.34
N ALA A 783 9.76 21.08 -19.10
CA ALA A 783 10.30 20.80 -20.42
C ALA A 783 10.12 22.00 -21.37
N ARG A 784 8.97 22.68 -21.34
CA ARG A 784 8.74 23.92 -22.10
C ARG A 784 9.64 25.07 -21.67
N GLU A 785 9.85 25.25 -20.37
CA GLU A 785 10.73 26.31 -19.85
C GLU A 785 12.20 26.08 -20.23
N LEU A 786 12.63 24.82 -20.30
CA LEU A 786 14.00 24.44 -20.68
C LEU A 786 14.18 24.23 -22.19
N GLY A 787 13.08 24.20 -22.96
CA GLY A 787 13.13 23.93 -24.39
C GLY A 787 13.45 22.50 -24.77
N ILE A 788 13.16 21.56 -23.88
CA ILE A 788 13.39 20.12 -24.07
C ILE A 788 12.10 19.53 -24.66
N PRO A 789 12.14 18.80 -25.78
CA PRO A 789 10.97 18.11 -26.32
C PRO A 789 10.40 17.10 -25.32
N ALA A 790 9.07 17.03 -25.21
CA ALA A 790 8.43 16.12 -24.28
C ALA A 790 7.11 15.54 -24.79
N VAL A 791 6.90 14.25 -24.52
CA VAL A 791 5.65 13.52 -24.71
C VAL A 791 5.22 12.97 -23.35
N VAL A 792 4.00 13.25 -22.90
CA VAL A 792 3.54 12.88 -21.55
C VAL A 792 2.20 12.15 -21.62
N GLY A 793 1.88 11.33 -20.62
CA GLY A 793 0.62 10.60 -20.61
C GLY A 793 0.57 9.49 -21.68
N THR A 794 1.69 8.81 -21.94
CA THR A 794 1.75 7.69 -22.90
C THR A 794 1.02 6.45 -22.43
N GLY A 795 0.82 6.29 -21.11
CA GLY A 795 0.19 5.13 -20.49
C GLY A 795 1.05 3.88 -20.43
N ASP A 796 1.87 3.59 -21.45
CA ASP A 796 2.59 2.32 -21.58
C ASP A 796 4.01 2.41 -22.18
N ALA A 797 4.60 3.60 -22.33
CA ALA A 797 5.94 3.79 -22.87
C ALA A 797 7.01 3.04 -22.07
N THR A 798 6.94 3.03 -20.73
CA THR A 798 7.92 2.29 -19.91
C THR A 798 7.82 0.78 -20.06
N MET A 799 6.68 0.27 -20.54
CA MET A 799 6.48 -1.15 -20.83
C MET A 799 6.92 -1.53 -22.24
N ARG A 800 6.99 -0.56 -23.15
CA ARG A 800 7.20 -0.78 -24.59
C ARG A 800 8.59 -0.38 -25.08
N VAL A 801 9.18 0.64 -24.49
CA VAL A 801 10.55 1.08 -24.78
C VAL A 801 11.49 0.39 -23.80
N ARG A 802 12.55 -0.23 -24.31
CA ARG A 802 13.58 -0.88 -23.49
C ARG A 802 14.75 0.07 -23.25
N ASP A 803 15.44 -0.16 -22.15
CA ASP A 803 16.68 0.58 -21.86
C ASP A 803 17.70 0.34 -22.97
N GLY A 804 18.24 1.43 -23.55
CA GLY A 804 19.18 1.38 -24.67
C GLY A 804 18.55 1.41 -26.07
N ASP A 805 17.22 1.34 -26.20
CA ASP A 805 16.56 1.47 -27.52
C ASP A 805 16.86 2.83 -28.14
N ARG A 806 17.03 2.90 -29.47
CA ARG A 806 17.10 4.17 -30.18
C ARG A 806 15.69 4.60 -30.56
N ILE A 807 15.24 5.74 -30.01
CA ILE A 807 13.87 6.22 -30.20
C ILE A 807 13.84 7.62 -30.80
N ARG A 808 12.77 7.92 -31.55
CA ARG A 808 12.38 9.25 -32.02
C ARG A 808 11.25 9.77 -31.15
N VAL A 809 11.41 10.96 -30.59
CA VAL A 809 10.39 11.66 -29.81
C VAL A 809 9.96 12.91 -30.56
N ASP A 810 8.69 12.97 -30.95
CA ASP A 810 8.05 14.18 -31.48
C ASP A 810 7.11 14.75 -30.42
N GLY A 811 7.62 15.73 -29.67
CA GLY A 811 6.87 16.38 -28.60
C GLY A 811 5.82 17.37 -29.10
N GLY A 812 5.82 17.72 -30.39
CA GLY A 812 4.77 18.52 -31.03
C GLY A 812 3.54 17.68 -31.39
N ARG A 813 3.76 16.46 -31.90
CA ARG A 813 2.70 15.51 -32.27
C ARG A 813 2.29 14.60 -31.12
N GLY A 814 3.12 14.45 -30.09
CA GLY A 814 2.85 13.55 -28.97
C GLY A 814 3.13 12.09 -29.30
N SER A 815 4.17 11.78 -30.10
CA SER A 815 4.46 10.41 -30.54
C SER A 815 5.89 9.98 -30.22
N VAL A 816 6.04 8.70 -29.89
CA VAL A 816 7.32 8.03 -29.65
C VAL A 816 7.41 6.81 -30.56
N GLU A 817 8.50 6.70 -31.31
CA GLU A 817 8.77 5.64 -32.28
C GLU A 817 10.11 4.97 -31.95
N VAL A 818 10.13 3.64 -31.89
CA VAL A 818 11.37 2.87 -31.74
C VAL A 818 12.00 2.73 -33.13
N ILE A 819 13.14 3.37 -33.35
CA ILE A 819 13.88 3.34 -34.61
C ILE A 819 14.74 2.07 -34.70
N ALA A 820 15.39 1.70 -33.60
CA ALA A 820 16.19 0.48 -33.52
C ALA A 820 16.18 -0.06 -32.08
N PRO A 821 16.05 -1.38 -31.89
CA PRO A 821 16.13 -1.99 -30.56
C PRO A 821 17.56 -1.92 -30.02
N ALA A 822 17.71 -1.95 -28.69
CA ALA A 822 19.00 -2.08 -28.02
C ALA A 822 19.76 -3.32 -28.52
N GLU A 823 21.07 -3.21 -28.75
CA GLU A 823 21.91 -4.37 -29.03
C GLU A 823 21.88 -5.31 -27.81
N ALA A 824 21.51 -6.58 -28.03
CA ALA A 824 21.52 -7.58 -26.98
C ALA A 824 22.95 -7.73 -26.43
N PRO A 825 23.16 -7.81 -25.10
CA PRO A 825 24.48 -8.08 -24.57
C PRO A 825 24.99 -9.39 -25.17
N GLY A 826 26.11 -9.32 -25.88
CA GLY A 826 26.75 -10.49 -26.45
C GLY A 826 27.01 -11.54 -25.36
N PRO A 827 27.04 -12.84 -25.70
CA PRO A 827 27.07 -13.95 -24.73
C PRO A 827 28.33 -14.03 -23.84
N TYR A 828 29.20 -13.01 -23.84
CA TYR A 828 30.42 -12.97 -23.03
C TYR A 828 30.64 -11.55 -22.47
N GLY A 829 30.06 -11.28 -21.31
CA GLY A 829 30.22 -10.02 -20.59
C GLY A 829 30.40 -10.24 -19.09
N VAL A 830 31.44 -10.98 -18.71
CA VAL A 830 31.98 -10.92 -17.34
C VAL A 830 32.86 -9.67 -17.29
N SER A 831 32.43 -8.63 -16.55
CA SER A 831 33.34 -7.53 -16.19
C SER A 831 34.06 -7.91 -14.90
N ALA A 832 35.38 -7.88 -14.98
CA ALA A 832 36.30 -7.74 -13.85
C ALA A 832 36.14 -6.37 -13.17
#